data_AF-A0A6N7XQX2-F1
#
_entry.id   AF-A0A6N7XQX2-F1
#
_cell.length_a   1.000
_cell.length_b   1.000
_cell.length_c   1.000
_cell.angle_alpha   90.00
_cell.angle_beta   90.00
_cell.angle_gamma   90.00
#
_symmetry.space_group_name_H-M   'P 1'
#
loop_
_entity.id
_entity.type
_entity.pdbx_description
1 polymer ?
#
loop_
_entity_poly.entity_id
_entity_poly.type
_entity_poly.pdbx_seq_one_letter_code
_entity_poly.pdbx_strand_id
1 'polypeptide(L)'
;MRCSDLAEGSATGTRLGASRMTGILLWGGGLLVALLVAFATPATAIAKTLQTVSNPLGATMNVFDYWIDSQDEDDSLWQNKNGVGPLDRGINANHNLKFHQLNNQVTGDLNKYLGGNIVTQGIVQKTLGEDGYPVLSSENGGESLAYLFDPTKTQNGKASYTGATHLFQQDSDGYYYYNSADDWAMFDKNSKSFIVSTLPGYASHDINGKDEATYYGFFPFDPTIAPQYHSTHRGNYHDHYFGVTMTTPFTQPYGGMVEKADGSLEPMTFEFSGDDDVWVYIDGVLVGDLGGIHGASSLDINYSTGAVKISDVRQKGETKGETATYTLRGLYQAAGREGSVSWNGNTFADYTSHTMSFFYMERGNQLSNMKIKYNLVGGDSISAQKTLTSGGKQVNLRQGQFQFELRGYYDGDTAPAMPIGIPKDRIASDETGKDYTSATVGCAADGSVNFGSMQLGAQNASKTYYYSVREVVPGGAKDNGDSTYTKDGVVYDGHVHYLKAAVVQGKDGSYSIQNTWYSDSKFSKQEGSGDDYRPKFSNSYQSGNSIDLKAKKSLVGGDLQKGQFAFVLRDANGSQVGTATNGADGIAHFTVPGFLPSDFNYQDGTINRDYTISEQVPTGATDNGDGTCTKDGIVYSAEQVKVRVSGTYNSKASGDPIAITTSYGEGTLSATYENGGIVARVNGIAGAATISAETDGAPMPQCASAQIGSDGTADFGKVDFSKVNSGTYKYLVSAGSHVAELEVTRGSHDTSITPAFSQDNGAPSGTLSATVKGLGGTATVTASDGAPSPQNATAQVGDDGSVSFGKVDLSSAQAGTYTYTVTVGGKSAKVSVTVSKETKTETGVSGSYKLTFAGNNRYFLHVSANVGAAYNGKTLALSPSDNVGWQRATAKVTKGVADFGSVEWWDDGSDSHDFTIRTPESWNYTVLSAFTVTEPNHGSGTSGTFGSGTTTVTNLSAKAAPYSQTSSDVTSASHEINAAADIPTITNRTVVEVRATKVWNDGGADPAGHPAVTLHLMQKVGNANPTMVAGQDRTINAGATGNDLTVVWKNLPKRDSKGNEITYSVEEEPLSGYSSKIEGSMADGFTVTNTSSFGFSLLKKGVSADGKTDEGPLSGAAFTIQTDGGYVKDDGSITPGVVELTTKGDGTVVVPNTLRPGTYTITETKAPEGYQLPKGTITLVIKVDGTADFTSLSGAKTKIKKNDQGRFAITVTDVKAVGSLPLFGGMGVGPLFLIGVAAVAAAVVKAGLSRRS
;
A
#
# COMPACT_ATOMS: atom_id res chain seq x y z
N MET A 1 25.74 -51.23 28.60
CA MET A 1 26.05 -52.69 28.50
C MET A 1 27.55 -52.76 28.22
N ARG A 2 28.41 -53.34 29.07
CA ARG A 2 28.61 -54.76 29.48
C ARG A 2 29.26 -55.64 28.39
N CYS A 3 30.43 -56.20 28.75
CA CYS A 3 31.14 -57.33 28.13
C CYS A 3 31.81 -57.07 26.76
N SER A 4 32.95 -57.70 26.42
CA SER A 4 33.77 -58.69 27.18
C SER A 4 35.24 -58.72 26.74
N ASP A 5 36.09 -59.20 27.65
CA ASP A 5 37.53 -59.41 27.51
C ASP A 5 37.89 -60.62 26.62
N LEU A 6 39.14 -60.66 26.11
CA LEU A 6 40.14 -61.74 26.29
C LEU A 6 41.18 -61.81 25.14
N ALA A 7 42.48 -61.80 25.48
CA ALA A 7 43.52 -62.79 25.08
C ALA A 7 44.95 -62.27 25.36
N GLU A 8 45.87 -63.17 25.74
CA GLU A 8 47.29 -62.89 26.01
C GLU A 8 48.22 -63.34 24.86
N GLY A 9 49.44 -62.80 24.77
CA GLY A 9 50.48 -63.29 23.84
C GLY A 9 51.79 -62.48 23.85
N SER A 10 52.95 -63.14 23.72
CA SER A 10 54.30 -62.53 23.75
C SER A 10 55.33 -63.49 23.08
N ALA A 11 56.62 -63.21 22.84
CA ALA A 11 57.54 -62.11 23.17
C ALA A 11 58.66 -62.05 22.06
N THR A 12 59.72 -61.23 22.02
CA THR A 12 60.34 -60.19 22.89
C THR A 12 61.23 -59.27 22.00
N GLY A 13 61.67 -58.09 22.47
CA GLY A 13 62.67 -57.29 21.70
C GLY A 13 63.26 -56.04 22.39
N THR A 14 64.36 -56.23 23.15
CA THR A 14 65.43 -55.27 23.54
C THR A 14 65.28 -53.76 23.22
N ARG A 15 65.26 -52.85 24.22
CA ARG A 15 66.43 -52.16 24.88
C ARG A 15 67.20 -51.17 23.97
N LEU A 16 67.74 -50.03 24.40
CA LEU A 16 67.96 -49.34 25.71
C LEU A 16 67.46 -47.87 25.62
N GLY A 17 67.37 -47.03 26.66
CA GLY A 17 67.57 -47.16 28.12
C GLY A 17 68.00 -45.84 28.77
N ALA A 18 67.56 -45.52 29.99
CA ALA A 18 67.83 -44.25 30.69
C ALA A 18 68.23 -44.44 32.17
N SER A 19 69.11 -43.57 32.69
CA SER A 19 69.60 -43.45 34.09
C SER A 19 70.48 -42.18 34.17
N ARG A 20 70.69 -41.44 35.28
CA ARG A 20 70.61 -41.65 36.76
C ARG A 20 70.04 -40.40 37.48
N MET A 21 69.29 -40.50 38.58
CA MET A 21 69.68 -40.35 40.03
C MET A 21 70.40 -39.02 40.39
N THR A 22 70.20 -38.34 41.54
CA THR A 22 69.50 -38.63 42.83
C THR A 22 69.15 -37.29 43.54
N GLY A 23 68.08 -37.15 44.35
CA GLY A 23 68.11 -37.19 45.84
C GLY A 23 68.46 -35.83 46.51
N ILE A 24 67.98 -35.37 47.68
CA ILE A 24 67.12 -35.92 48.76
C ILE A 24 66.47 -34.73 49.56
N LEU A 25 65.56 -35.04 50.50
CA LEU A 25 64.82 -34.24 51.52
C LEU A 25 65.57 -33.02 52.17
N LEU A 26 64.95 -32.03 52.86
CA LEU A 26 63.81 -32.09 53.82
C LEU A 26 63.13 -30.71 54.05
N TRP A 27 62.02 -30.69 54.80
CA TRP A 27 61.30 -29.49 55.29
C TRP A 27 62.06 -28.66 56.36
N GLY A 28 61.79 -27.36 56.42
CA GLY A 28 62.11 -26.48 57.56
C GLY A 28 61.76 -25.02 57.30
N GLY A 29 60.90 -24.42 58.14
CA GLY A 29 60.53 -22.99 58.05
C GLY A 29 61.35 -22.10 58.98
N GLY A 30 61.62 -20.86 58.58
CA GLY A 30 62.32 -19.87 59.42
C GLY A 30 62.18 -18.45 58.86
N LEU A 31 61.61 -17.55 59.66
CA LEU A 31 61.47 -16.14 59.33
C LEU A 31 62.73 -15.37 59.77
N LEU A 32 63.38 -14.63 58.88
CA LEU A 32 64.43 -13.67 59.27
C LEU A 32 64.60 -12.54 58.26
N VAL A 33 64.55 -11.31 58.75
CA VAL A 33 64.80 -10.07 58.00
C VAL A 33 66.29 -9.77 57.99
N ALA A 34 66.85 -9.39 56.84
CA ALA A 34 68.21 -8.88 56.72
C ALA A 34 68.23 -7.64 55.81
N LEU A 35 69.06 -6.65 56.15
CA LEU A 35 69.17 -5.36 55.46
C LEU A 35 69.69 -5.50 54.02
N LEU A 36 69.19 -4.66 53.12
CA LEU A 36 69.98 -4.23 51.97
C LEU A 36 71.12 -3.32 52.46
N VAL A 37 72.33 -3.57 51.98
CA VAL A 37 73.39 -2.56 51.88
C VAL A 37 73.77 -2.49 50.41
N ALA A 38 73.61 -1.32 49.80
CA ALA A 38 73.76 -1.17 48.36
C ALA A 38 75.24 -1.09 47.94
N PHE A 39 75.62 -1.94 46.99
CA PHE A 39 76.68 -1.63 46.04
C PHE A 39 76.03 -1.30 44.70
N ALA A 40 75.84 0.00 44.45
CA ALA A 40 75.32 0.48 43.17
C ALA A 40 76.42 0.40 42.10
N THR A 41 76.53 -0.74 41.43
CA THR A 41 77.00 -0.74 40.04
C THR A 41 76.02 0.11 39.22
N PRO A 42 76.48 1.00 38.31
CA PRO A 42 75.55 1.63 37.37
C PRO A 42 74.87 0.53 36.57
N ALA A 43 73.55 0.48 36.62
CA ALA A 43 72.78 -0.46 35.82
C ALA A 43 72.85 0.00 34.36
N THR A 44 73.67 -0.67 33.54
CA THR A 44 73.65 -0.46 32.09
C THR A 44 72.24 -0.76 31.60
N ALA A 45 71.55 0.26 31.08
CA ALA A 45 70.20 0.10 30.58
C ALA A 45 70.22 -0.82 29.35
N ILE A 46 69.76 -2.06 29.52
CA ILE A 46 69.60 -3.01 28.42
C ILE A 46 68.30 -2.65 27.71
N ALA A 47 68.39 -2.37 26.41
CA ALA A 47 67.22 -2.11 25.56
C ALA A 47 66.24 -3.29 25.65
N LYS A 48 64.97 -3.00 25.91
CA LYS A 48 63.93 -4.01 26.13
C LYS A 48 63.05 -4.11 24.88
N THR A 49 62.98 -5.30 24.29
CA THR A 49 62.02 -5.61 23.23
C THR A 49 60.58 -5.42 23.73
N LEU A 50 59.78 -4.74 22.91
CA LEU A 50 58.40 -4.37 23.20
C LEU A 50 57.40 -5.34 22.58
N GLN A 51 56.16 -5.27 23.05
CA GLN A 51 55.06 -6.07 22.50
C GLN A 51 54.38 -5.28 21.39
N THR A 52 54.54 -5.74 20.15
CA THR A 52 53.91 -5.13 18.98
C THR A 52 52.81 -6.02 18.40
N VAL A 53 51.81 -5.39 17.79
CA VAL A 53 50.82 -6.04 16.94
C VAL A 53 51.36 -6.13 15.51
N SER A 54 51.01 -7.21 14.82
CA SER A 54 51.17 -7.29 13.37
C SER A 54 49.92 -6.68 12.69
N ASN A 55 50.01 -6.45 11.38
CA ASN A 55 49.39 -5.33 10.68
C ASN A 55 47.89 -5.13 10.99
N PRO A 56 47.49 -3.97 11.56
CA PRO A 56 46.11 -3.68 11.94
C PRO A 56 45.12 -3.74 10.77
N LEU A 57 43.87 -4.11 11.05
CA LEU A 57 42.74 -4.05 10.09
C LEU A 57 42.94 -4.87 8.79
N GLY A 58 43.88 -5.82 8.75
CA GLY A 58 44.26 -6.50 7.51
C GLY A 58 45.14 -5.65 6.58
N ALA A 59 45.78 -4.60 7.12
CA ALA A 59 46.70 -3.77 6.37
C ALA A 59 47.88 -4.59 5.81
N THR A 60 48.35 -4.19 4.64
CA THR A 60 49.55 -4.74 4.01
C THR A 60 50.69 -3.77 4.17
N MET A 61 51.88 -4.28 4.48
CA MET A 61 53.10 -3.48 4.58
C MET A 61 54.21 -4.15 3.79
N ASN A 62 55.02 -3.35 3.10
CA ASN A 62 56.27 -3.78 2.48
C ASN A 62 57.36 -2.80 2.91
N VAL A 63 58.54 -3.34 3.21
CA VAL A 63 59.76 -2.57 3.50
C VAL A 63 60.73 -2.82 2.36
N PHE A 64 61.45 -1.80 1.92
CA PHE A 64 62.37 -1.88 0.79
C PHE A 64 63.64 -1.09 1.07
N ASP A 65 64.66 -1.47 0.34
CA ASP A 65 66.09 -1.26 0.59
C ASP A 65 66.68 -0.86 -0.76
N TYR A 66 67.44 0.22 -0.82
CA TYR A 66 67.95 0.83 -2.05
C TYR A 66 69.45 1.11 -1.95
N TRP A 67 70.14 1.12 -3.09
CA TRP A 67 71.56 1.44 -3.12
C TRP A 67 72.01 2.08 -4.43
N ILE A 68 73.13 2.82 -4.35
CA ILE A 68 73.84 3.37 -5.50
C ILE A 68 74.82 2.35 -6.12
N ASP A 69 75.34 1.43 -5.30
CA ASP A 69 76.43 0.51 -5.66
C ASP A 69 76.12 -0.96 -5.32
N SER A 70 76.02 -1.30 -4.03
CA SER A 70 75.58 -2.62 -3.55
C SER A 70 74.86 -2.49 -2.22
N GLN A 71 73.94 -3.42 -1.96
CA GLN A 71 73.01 -3.43 -0.83
C GLN A 71 73.65 -3.24 0.56
N ASP A 72 74.84 -3.79 0.80
CA ASP A 72 75.52 -3.72 2.10
C ASP A 72 76.76 -2.78 2.06
N GLU A 73 76.80 -1.78 1.17
CA GLU A 73 77.88 -0.77 1.12
C GLU A 73 77.46 0.54 1.83
N ASP A 74 78.40 1.14 2.58
CA ASP A 74 78.23 2.40 3.32
C ASP A 74 77.72 3.55 2.42
N ASP A 75 76.48 3.99 2.70
CA ASP A 75 75.77 5.06 1.97
C ASP A 75 76.52 6.40 1.93
N SER A 76 77.50 6.61 2.81
CA SER A 76 78.32 7.81 2.79
C SER A 76 79.40 7.84 1.69
N LEU A 77 79.56 6.75 0.93
CA LEU A 77 80.59 6.57 -0.12
C LEU A 77 80.24 7.22 -1.47
N TRP A 78 79.97 8.53 -1.45
CA TRP A 78 79.57 9.32 -2.63
C TRP A 78 80.73 9.58 -3.63
N GLN A 79 81.04 8.60 -4.48
CA GLN A 79 82.15 8.67 -5.44
C GLN A 79 81.83 8.12 -6.85
N ASN A 80 82.59 8.59 -7.85
CA ASN A 80 82.55 8.06 -9.21
C ASN A 80 83.20 6.66 -9.26
N LYS A 81 82.48 5.65 -9.76
CA LYS A 81 83.01 4.30 -10.04
C LYS A 81 82.88 4.01 -11.54
N ASN A 82 83.91 3.38 -12.11
CA ASN A 82 83.98 2.99 -13.54
C ASN A 82 83.68 4.13 -14.55
N GLY A 83 83.94 5.39 -14.16
CA GLY A 83 83.71 6.57 -15.01
C GLY A 83 82.29 7.14 -14.98
N VAL A 84 81.36 6.56 -14.21
CA VAL A 84 79.98 7.04 -14.06
C VAL A 84 79.78 7.59 -12.64
N GLY A 85 78.98 8.67 -12.50
CA GLY A 85 78.73 9.33 -11.22
C GLY A 85 77.58 8.70 -10.41
N PRO A 86 77.52 8.90 -9.08
CA PRO A 86 76.43 8.38 -8.22
C PRO A 86 74.99 8.69 -8.67
N LEU A 87 74.78 9.83 -9.36
CA LEU A 87 73.46 10.26 -9.84
C LEU A 87 72.93 9.44 -11.04
N ASP A 88 73.73 8.54 -11.61
CA ASP A 88 73.37 7.74 -12.79
C ASP A 88 73.62 6.23 -12.55
N ARG A 89 73.63 5.79 -11.27
CA ARG A 89 73.97 4.42 -10.84
C ARG A 89 72.99 3.92 -9.78
N GLY A 90 72.90 2.59 -9.65
CA GLY A 90 71.95 1.95 -8.75
C GLY A 90 70.52 2.48 -8.97
N ILE A 91 69.84 2.82 -7.88
CA ILE A 91 68.44 3.28 -7.90
C ILE A 91 68.22 4.57 -8.71
N ASN A 92 69.26 5.38 -8.92
CA ASN A 92 69.19 6.64 -9.67
C ASN A 92 69.23 6.46 -11.19
N ALA A 93 69.64 5.29 -11.71
CA ALA A 93 70.00 5.13 -13.12
C ALA A 93 68.80 5.24 -14.07
N ASN A 94 68.78 6.27 -14.91
CA ASN A 94 67.71 6.63 -15.87
C ASN A 94 66.40 7.20 -15.27
N HIS A 95 66.33 7.40 -13.95
CA HIS A 95 65.13 7.92 -13.28
C HIS A 95 65.23 9.42 -12.98
N ASN A 96 64.08 10.11 -12.90
CA ASN A 96 64.01 11.55 -12.61
C ASN A 96 64.15 11.87 -11.12
N LEU A 97 63.65 11.02 -10.23
CA LEU A 97 63.83 11.15 -8.78
C LEU A 97 65.23 10.64 -8.39
N LYS A 98 65.97 11.41 -7.60
CA LYS A 98 67.39 11.14 -7.26
C LYS A 98 67.61 11.09 -5.74
N PHE A 99 68.23 10.00 -5.29
CA PHE A 99 68.74 9.75 -3.94
C PHE A 99 70.19 10.25 -3.86
N HIS A 100 70.51 11.11 -2.89
CA HIS A 100 71.83 11.73 -2.81
C HIS A 100 72.26 12.25 -1.45
N GLN A 101 73.58 12.39 -1.26
CA GLN A 101 74.19 12.95 -0.04
C GLN A 101 74.48 14.47 -0.08
N LEU A 102 74.54 15.11 -1.26
CA LEU A 102 75.14 16.45 -1.40
C LEU A 102 74.22 17.52 -2.03
N ASN A 103 73.68 18.38 -1.17
CA ASN A 103 72.75 19.49 -1.45
C ASN A 103 73.20 20.50 -2.56
N ASN A 104 74.47 20.46 -2.99
CA ASN A 104 75.05 21.36 -4.00
C ASN A 104 75.32 20.70 -5.37
N GLN A 105 75.01 19.41 -5.57
CA GLN A 105 75.37 18.68 -6.80
C GLN A 105 74.21 18.42 -7.79
N VAL A 106 72.95 18.67 -7.42
CA VAL A 106 71.78 18.40 -8.27
C VAL A 106 71.09 19.69 -8.70
N THR A 107 70.70 19.77 -9.98
CA THR A 107 70.01 20.94 -10.56
C THR A 107 68.57 20.59 -10.95
N GLY A 108 67.61 21.08 -10.17
CA GLY A 108 66.17 20.92 -10.40
C GLY A 108 65.43 20.92 -9.06
N ASP A 109 64.24 21.53 -8.99
CA ASP A 109 63.60 21.81 -7.69
C ASP A 109 63.10 20.54 -6.95
N LEU A 110 62.78 19.45 -7.66
CA LEU A 110 62.26 18.20 -7.05
C LEU A 110 63.32 17.33 -6.33
N ASN A 111 64.61 17.56 -6.61
CA ASN A 111 65.76 16.83 -6.06
C ASN A 111 66.70 17.77 -5.30
N LYS A 112 66.16 18.82 -4.68
CA LYS A 112 66.96 19.86 -4.05
C LYS A 112 66.50 20.06 -2.61
N TYR A 113 67.41 19.82 -1.67
CA TYR A 113 67.23 20.24 -0.28
C TYR A 113 67.04 21.77 -0.20
N LEU A 114 65.92 22.21 0.40
CA LEU A 114 65.56 23.62 0.47
C LEU A 114 65.98 24.30 1.79
N GLY A 115 66.42 23.53 2.79
CA GLY A 115 66.87 24.01 4.09
C GLY A 115 65.82 23.82 5.20
N GLY A 116 66.23 23.21 6.31
CA GLY A 116 65.34 22.89 7.43
C GLY A 116 64.28 21.86 7.04
N ASN A 117 63.04 22.11 7.46
CA ASN A 117 61.91 21.19 7.38
C ASN A 117 60.96 21.56 6.21
N ILE A 118 61.43 22.28 5.19
CA ILE A 118 60.55 22.88 4.17
C ILE A 118 60.04 21.82 3.17
N VAL A 119 58.78 21.41 3.31
CA VAL A 119 58.16 20.41 2.40
C VAL A 119 57.80 21.03 1.04
N THR A 120 57.90 20.22 -0.01
CA THR A 120 57.79 20.58 -1.43
C THR A 120 56.66 19.80 -2.10
N GLN A 121 55.46 20.40 -2.08
CA GLN A 121 54.26 19.83 -2.68
C GLN A 121 54.29 19.84 -4.22
N GLY A 122 53.55 18.91 -4.82
CA GLY A 122 53.41 18.78 -6.28
C GLY A 122 54.54 17.99 -6.95
N ILE A 123 55.35 17.25 -6.17
CA ILE A 123 56.33 16.32 -6.74
C ILE A 123 55.61 15.20 -7.51
N VAL A 124 54.55 14.65 -6.92
CA VAL A 124 53.68 13.61 -7.50
C VAL A 124 52.34 14.17 -7.98
N GLN A 125 51.61 13.35 -8.73
CA GLN A 125 50.26 13.63 -9.20
C GLN A 125 49.23 13.47 -8.07
N LYS A 126 48.15 14.25 -8.19
CA LYS A 126 47.00 14.24 -7.26
C LYS A 126 46.23 12.93 -7.22
N THR A 127 46.57 11.97 -8.08
CA THR A 127 45.99 10.62 -8.08
C THR A 127 47.07 9.58 -8.37
N LEU A 128 46.90 8.36 -7.85
CA LEU A 128 47.73 7.21 -8.24
C LEU A 128 47.59 6.91 -9.74
N GLY A 129 48.63 6.30 -10.31
CA GLY A 129 48.62 5.80 -11.69
C GLY A 129 47.71 4.58 -11.90
N GLU A 130 47.56 4.16 -13.16
CA GLU A 130 46.82 2.93 -13.51
C GLU A 130 47.46 1.64 -12.95
N ASP A 131 48.75 1.72 -12.58
CA ASP A 131 49.50 0.67 -11.90
C ASP A 131 49.33 0.65 -10.37
N GLY A 132 48.63 1.65 -9.80
CA GLY A 132 48.36 1.77 -8.37
C GLY A 132 49.46 2.48 -7.55
N TYR A 133 50.45 3.10 -8.20
CA TYR A 133 51.57 3.75 -7.51
C TYR A 133 51.60 5.28 -7.71
N PRO A 134 52.33 6.03 -6.87
CA PRO A 134 52.57 7.45 -7.09
C PRO A 134 53.27 7.69 -8.42
N VAL A 135 52.86 8.72 -9.15
CA VAL A 135 53.45 9.12 -10.43
C VAL A 135 53.96 10.54 -10.28
N LEU A 136 55.16 10.85 -10.76
CA LEU A 136 55.67 12.23 -10.79
C LEU A 136 54.70 13.14 -11.55
N SER A 137 54.58 14.39 -11.12
CA SER A 137 53.80 15.39 -11.82
C SER A 137 54.33 15.64 -13.24
N SER A 138 53.49 16.16 -14.13
CA SER A 138 53.86 16.38 -15.54
C SER A 138 55.05 17.33 -15.71
N GLU A 139 55.21 18.28 -14.77
CA GLU A 139 56.35 19.21 -14.71
C GLU A 139 57.66 18.49 -14.31
N ASN A 140 57.54 17.39 -13.56
CA ASN A 140 58.63 16.50 -13.15
C ASN A 140 58.81 15.29 -14.09
N GLY A 141 58.17 15.30 -15.26
CA GLY A 141 58.36 14.33 -16.34
C GLY A 141 57.41 13.13 -16.37
N GLY A 142 56.45 13.02 -15.43
CA GLY A 142 55.37 12.03 -15.54
C GLY A 142 55.74 10.55 -15.30
N GLU A 143 56.92 10.26 -14.73
CA GLU A 143 57.40 8.91 -14.47
C GLU A 143 56.62 8.23 -13.32
N SER A 144 56.20 6.97 -13.50
CA SER A 144 55.61 6.17 -12.40
C SER A 144 56.69 5.71 -11.43
N LEU A 145 56.49 5.96 -10.13
CA LEU A 145 57.36 5.50 -9.06
C LEU A 145 57.10 4.03 -8.68
N ALA A 146 56.38 3.26 -9.51
CA ALA A 146 56.30 1.81 -9.37
C ALA A 146 57.69 1.14 -9.35
N TYR A 147 58.72 1.71 -10.01
CA TYR A 147 60.09 1.16 -9.90
C TYR A 147 60.62 1.20 -8.45
N LEU A 148 60.19 2.17 -7.64
CA LEU A 148 60.45 2.30 -6.20
C LEU A 148 59.51 1.42 -5.37
N PHE A 149 58.20 1.60 -5.55
CA PHE A 149 57.21 1.08 -4.59
C PHE A 149 56.60 -0.29 -4.94
N ASP A 150 56.65 -0.74 -6.19
CA ASP A 150 56.12 -2.04 -6.59
C ASP A 150 57.14 -3.15 -6.29
N PRO A 151 56.86 -4.09 -5.37
CA PRO A 151 57.79 -5.16 -5.03
C PRO A 151 57.91 -6.24 -6.12
N THR A 152 57.07 -6.20 -7.16
CA THR A 152 57.15 -7.12 -8.31
C THR A 152 58.05 -6.61 -9.44
N LYS A 153 58.44 -5.33 -9.41
CA LYS A 153 59.36 -4.75 -10.42
C LYS A 153 60.80 -5.01 -10.03
N THR A 154 61.50 -5.78 -10.85
CA THR A 154 62.96 -5.90 -10.75
C THR A 154 63.61 -4.57 -11.16
N GLN A 155 64.37 -3.97 -10.24
CA GLN A 155 65.12 -2.74 -10.45
C GLN A 155 66.55 -2.93 -9.94
N ASN A 156 67.54 -2.31 -10.60
CA ASN A 156 68.91 -2.31 -10.09
C ASN A 156 69.04 -1.24 -8.98
N GLY A 157 69.72 -1.57 -7.88
CA GLY A 157 69.73 -0.69 -6.71
C GLY A 157 68.52 -0.81 -5.80
N LYS A 158 67.83 -1.96 -5.78
CA LYS A 158 66.63 -2.19 -4.97
C LYS A 158 66.49 -3.64 -4.51
N ALA A 159 66.11 -3.85 -3.25
CA ALA A 159 65.51 -5.06 -2.71
C ALA A 159 64.15 -4.72 -2.06
N SER A 160 63.26 -5.71 -1.93
CA SER A 160 61.92 -5.49 -1.36
C SER A 160 61.39 -6.71 -0.60
N TYR A 161 60.83 -6.45 0.57
CA TYR A 161 60.40 -7.45 1.53
C TYR A 161 58.89 -7.31 1.77
N THR A 162 58.12 -8.14 1.09
CA THR A 162 56.64 -8.09 1.07
C THR A 162 56.00 -8.77 2.27
N GLY A 163 54.95 -8.18 2.82
CA GLY A 163 54.28 -8.72 4.01
C GLY A 163 55.13 -8.53 5.27
N ALA A 164 55.68 -7.33 5.45
CA ALA A 164 56.32 -6.90 6.68
C ALA A 164 55.29 -6.82 7.82
N THR A 165 55.72 -7.08 9.06
CA THR A 165 54.83 -7.19 10.23
C THR A 165 55.49 -6.64 11.51
N HIS A 166 54.70 -6.45 12.58
CA HIS A 166 55.16 -6.16 13.96
C HIS A 166 55.84 -4.79 14.20
N LEU A 167 55.60 -3.77 13.37
CA LEU A 167 56.08 -2.41 13.61
C LEU A 167 55.30 -1.68 14.73
N PHE A 168 53.98 -1.88 14.82
CA PHE A 168 53.10 -1.05 15.65
C PHE A 168 52.90 -1.60 17.06
N GLN A 169 52.91 -0.71 18.05
CA GLN A 169 52.30 -0.95 19.35
C GLN A 169 50.79 -0.61 19.29
N GLN A 170 50.01 -1.05 20.27
CA GLN A 170 48.61 -0.66 20.45
C GLN A 170 48.38 -0.15 21.89
N ASP A 171 47.69 0.98 22.05
CA ASP A 171 47.30 1.50 23.38
C ASP A 171 45.90 1.02 23.84
N SER A 172 45.47 1.46 25.03
CA SER A 172 44.18 1.07 25.61
C SER A 172 42.97 1.60 24.85
N ASP A 173 43.10 2.77 24.22
CA ASP A 173 42.00 3.44 23.51
C ASP A 173 41.86 2.88 22.08
N GLY A 174 42.88 2.17 21.62
CA GLY A 174 42.89 1.40 20.38
C GLY A 174 43.78 1.98 19.29
N TYR A 175 44.54 3.05 19.58
CA TYR A 175 45.49 3.61 18.62
C TYR A 175 46.62 2.62 18.35
N TYR A 176 46.95 2.47 17.07
CA TYR A 176 48.16 1.82 16.60
C TYR A 176 49.25 2.88 16.40
N TYR A 177 50.46 2.65 16.92
CA TYR A 177 51.52 3.66 16.87
C TYR A 177 52.95 3.09 16.82
N TYR A 178 53.86 3.90 16.30
CA TYR A 178 55.31 3.76 16.39
C TYR A 178 55.95 5.16 16.47
N ASN A 179 57.06 5.31 17.18
CA ASN A 179 57.81 6.56 17.30
C ASN A 179 59.32 6.32 17.46
N SER A 180 60.12 6.69 16.47
CA SER A 180 61.59 6.49 16.50
C SER A 180 62.31 7.30 17.59
N ALA A 181 61.66 8.29 18.20
CA ALA A 181 62.21 9.07 19.31
C ALA A 181 62.10 8.38 20.69
N ASP A 182 61.26 7.35 20.82
CA ASP A 182 61.10 6.56 22.03
C ASP A 182 61.67 5.14 21.87
N ASP A 183 61.46 4.55 20.67
CA ASP A 183 61.72 3.14 20.38
C ASP A 183 62.49 2.96 19.07
N TRP A 184 63.44 2.02 19.02
CA TRP A 184 64.12 1.61 17.79
C TRP A 184 63.47 0.35 17.20
N ALA A 185 63.38 0.28 15.87
CA ALA A 185 62.79 -0.83 15.13
C ALA A 185 63.74 -1.37 14.06
N MET A 186 64.16 -2.64 14.21
CA MET A 186 64.95 -3.38 13.21
C MET A 186 64.09 -4.41 12.51
N PHE A 187 64.19 -4.48 11.19
CA PHE A 187 63.51 -5.43 10.32
C PHE A 187 64.39 -6.66 10.05
N ASP A 188 64.00 -7.83 10.57
CA ASP A 188 64.65 -9.08 10.19
C ASP A 188 64.23 -9.51 8.77
N LYS A 189 65.18 -9.37 7.84
CA LYS A 189 65.07 -9.78 6.42
C LYS A 189 64.65 -11.26 6.24
N ASN A 190 64.77 -12.12 7.26
CA ASN A 190 64.39 -13.55 7.23
C ASN A 190 62.93 -13.79 7.66
N SER A 191 62.54 -13.36 8.87
CA SER A 191 61.17 -13.54 9.39
C SER A 191 60.17 -12.53 8.82
N LYS A 192 60.64 -11.46 8.18
CA LYS A 192 59.85 -10.31 7.70
C LYS A 192 59.11 -9.59 8.84
N SER A 193 59.71 -9.60 10.02
CA SER A 193 59.17 -8.98 11.22
C SER A 193 60.07 -7.84 11.66
N PHE A 194 59.47 -6.74 12.09
CA PHE A 194 60.16 -5.77 12.93
C PHE A 194 60.36 -6.36 14.34
N ILE A 195 61.47 -5.98 14.96
CA ILE A 195 61.81 -6.17 16.37
C ILE A 195 61.95 -4.78 16.95
N VAL A 196 60.90 -4.32 17.65
CA VAL A 196 60.86 -2.99 18.26
C VAL A 196 61.34 -3.06 19.70
N SER A 197 62.22 -2.14 20.12
CA SER A 197 62.83 -2.12 21.45
C SER A 197 63.05 -0.69 21.96
N THR A 198 62.86 -0.49 23.26
CA THR A 198 63.08 0.82 23.92
C THR A 198 64.49 1.34 23.68
N LEU A 199 64.64 2.65 23.43
CA LEU A 199 65.96 3.28 23.35
C LEU A 199 66.76 3.16 24.68
N PRO A 200 68.10 3.26 24.65
CA PRO A 200 68.91 3.32 25.85
C PRO A 200 68.56 4.56 26.70
N GLY A 201 68.54 4.43 28.02
CA GLY A 201 68.14 5.51 28.97
C GLY A 201 69.08 6.74 29.05
N TYR A 202 69.91 6.96 28.04
CA TYR A 202 70.76 8.14 27.82
C TYR A 202 70.56 8.75 26.41
N ALA A 203 69.62 8.22 25.61
CA ALA A 203 69.29 8.74 24.28
C ALA A 203 68.63 10.13 24.35
N SER A 204 68.92 10.99 23.37
CA SER A 204 68.09 12.19 23.14
C SER A 204 66.75 11.76 22.54
N HIS A 205 65.67 12.35 23.04
CA HIS A 205 64.31 12.17 22.53
C HIS A 205 63.88 13.38 21.67
N ASP A 206 64.79 14.31 21.35
CA ASP A 206 64.48 15.46 20.48
C ASP A 206 64.46 15.05 19.00
N ILE A 207 63.26 14.80 18.48
CA ILE A 207 62.97 14.55 17.05
C ILE A 207 63.62 15.54 16.08
N ASN A 208 63.93 16.76 16.51
CA ASN A 208 64.44 17.83 15.66
C ASN A 208 65.97 17.78 15.43
N GLY A 209 66.71 16.90 16.13
CA GLY A 209 68.17 16.83 16.01
C GLY A 209 68.89 18.13 16.42
N LYS A 210 68.42 18.81 17.48
CA LYS A 210 69.03 20.07 17.97
C LYS A 210 70.01 19.86 19.13
N ASP A 211 70.04 18.67 19.72
CA ASP A 211 70.95 18.31 20.81
C ASP A 211 72.04 17.34 20.29
N GLU A 212 73.24 17.87 20.03
CA GLU A 212 74.27 17.29 19.15
C GLU A 212 74.91 15.97 19.65
N ALA A 213 74.53 15.47 20.83
CA ALA A 213 75.30 14.47 21.58
C ALA A 213 75.04 13.01 21.17
N THR A 214 73.77 12.61 21.02
CA THR A 214 73.33 11.24 20.61
C THR A 214 71.86 11.27 20.17
N TYR A 215 71.61 11.23 18.86
CA TYR A 215 70.27 11.12 18.26
C TYR A 215 70.01 9.68 17.81
N TYR A 216 68.75 9.24 17.76
CA TYR A 216 68.36 7.91 17.28
C TYR A 216 67.21 8.04 16.26
N GLY A 217 67.37 7.36 15.13
CA GLY A 217 66.47 7.45 13.98
C GLY A 217 65.75 6.15 13.64
N PHE A 218 64.90 6.18 12.61
CA PHE A 218 64.25 4.99 12.08
C PHE A 218 65.13 4.29 11.05
N PHE A 219 66.11 3.50 11.49
CA PHE A 219 66.94 2.70 10.58
C PHE A 219 66.52 1.23 10.59
N PRO A 220 65.66 0.79 9.66
CA PRO A 220 65.07 -0.55 9.69
C PRO A 220 66.07 -1.67 9.38
N PHE A 221 67.16 -1.42 8.67
CA PHE A 221 68.11 -2.47 8.28
C PHE A 221 69.40 -2.51 9.11
N ASP A 222 69.60 -1.52 9.99
CA ASP A 222 70.70 -1.51 10.94
C ASP A 222 70.63 -2.74 11.87
N PRO A 223 71.70 -3.56 11.99
CA PRO A 223 71.69 -4.75 12.83
C PRO A 223 71.85 -4.45 14.33
N THR A 224 72.09 -3.19 14.72
CA THR A 224 72.38 -2.78 16.11
C THR A 224 71.93 -1.36 16.41
N ILE A 225 71.33 -1.15 17.59
CA ILE A 225 71.03 0.18 18.15
C ILE A 225 72.32 1.00 18.27
N ALA A 226 72.46 2.04 17.44
CA ALA A 226 73.59 2.97 17.45
C ALA A 226 73.09 4.43 17.31
N PRO A 227 73.74 5.42 17.96
CA PRO A 227 73.38 6.82 17.83
C PRO A 227 73.97 7.46 16.57
N GLN A 228 73.18 8.29 15.89
CA GLN A 228 73.67 9.23 14.88
C GLN A 228 74.52 10.33 15.53
N TYR A 229 75.50 10.84 14.78
CA TYR A 229 76.25 12.05 15.12
C TYR A 229 76.14 13.10 14.00
N HIS A 230 75.68 14.31 14.32
CA HIS A 230 75.51 15.42 13.37
C HIS A 230 76.82 15.93 12.72
N SER A 231 77.98 15.38 13.07
CA SER A 231 79.28 15.84 12.57
C SER A 231 79.61 15.24 11.20
N THR A 232 80.07 16.08 10.27
CA THR A 232 80.33 15.74 8.85
C THR A 232 81.61 14.90 8.60
N HIS A 233 81.89 13.92 9.47
CA HIS A 233 83.07 13.07 9.42
C HIS A 233 82.71 11.63 9.01
N ARG A 234 83.54 11.05 8.15
CA ARG A 234 83.35 9.71 7.57
C ARG A 234 83.20 8.63 8.65
N GLY A 235 82.16 7.80 8.55
CA GLY A 235 81.89 6.70 9.49
C GLY A 235 80.51 6.73 10.15
N ASN A 236 79.48 7.27 9.48
CA ASN A 236 78.09 7.20 9.92
C ASN A 236 77.45 5.95 9.30
N TYR A 237 77.65 4.78 9.93
CA TYR A 237 77.36 3.45 9.37
C TYR A 237 75.87 3.05 9.40
N HIS A 238 74.97 3.98 9.11
CA HIS A 238 73.51 3.75 9.09
C HIS A 238 73.00 3.62 7.66
N ASP A 239 72.10 2.67 7.42
CA ASP A 239 71.34 2.56 6.16
C ASP A 239 70.31 3.70 6.08
N HIS A 240 70.53 4.66 5.17
CA HIS A 240 69.64 5.81 4.95
C HIS A 240 68.84 5.68 3.65
N TYR A 241 68.88 4.55 2.95
CA TYR A 241 68.25 4.40 1.64
C TYR A 241 67.21 3.28 1.67
N PHE A 242 66.21 3.46 2.51
CA PHE A 242 65.08 2.54 2.66
C PHE A 242 63.74 3.24 2.39
N GLY A 243 62.66 2.48 2.49
CA GLY A 243 61.34 3.04 2.77
C GLY A 243 60.28 1.99 3.12
N VAL A 244 59.06 2.49 3.32
CA VAL A 244 57.90 1.71 3.75
C VAL A 244 56.69 2.07 2.89
N THR A 245 56.04 1.06 2.31
CA THR A 245 54.66 1.18 1.81
C THR A 245 53.73 0.52 2.82
N MET A 246 52.60 1.16 3.12
CA MET A 246 51.49 0.54 3.86
C MET A 246 50.18 0.80 3.11
N THR A 247 49.28 -0.18 3.04
CA THR A 247 47.91 0.02 2.57
C THR A 247 46.92 -0.56 3.58
N THR A 248 46.02 0.29 4.07
CA THR A 248 45.12 0.03 5.20
C THR A 248 43.67 0.32 4.78
N PRO A 249 42.77 -0.67 4.83
CA PRO A 249 41.34 -0.42 4.64
C PRO A 249 40.74 0.20 5.90
N PHE A 250 39.77 1.10 5.75
CA PHE A 250 38.99 1.65 6.85
C PHE A 250 37.54 1.94 6.43
N THR A 251 36.67 2.17 7.40
CA THR A 251 35.30 2.64 7.19
C THR A 251 35.11 3.95 7.93
N GLN A 252 34.54 4.96 7.28
CA GLN A 252 34.17 6.22 7.91
C GLN A 252 33.08 5.95 8.97
N PRO A 253 33.36 6.09 10.28
CA PRO A 253 32.32 5.94 11.29
C PRO A 253 31.44 7.20 11.32
N TYR A 254 30.27 7.12 11.98
CA TYR A 254 29.34 8.24 12.09
C TYR A 254 29.99 9.51 12.64
N GLY A 255 29.85 10.61 11.92
CA GLY A 255 30.48 11.89 12.23
C GLY A 255 32.01 11.82 12.35
N GLY A 256 32.64 10.77 11.81
CA GLY A 256 34.07 10.49 11.93
C GLY A 256 34.57 10.22 13.35
N MET A 257 33.71 9.79 14.28
CA MET A 257 34.08 9.51 15.69
C MET A 257 34.25 8.01 15.96
N VAL A 258 35.19 7.68 16.85
CA VAL A 258 35.40 6.34 17.43
C VAL A 258 35.20 6.38 18.95
N GLU A 259 35.05 5.21 19.56
CA GLU A 259 34.78 5.04 21.00
C GLU A 259 36.06 4.59 21.73
N LYS A 260 36.35 5.17 22.89
CA LYS A 260 37.48 4.78 23.76
C LYS A 260 37.11 3.58 24.62
N ALA A 261 38.12 2.98 25.27
CA ALA A 261 37.90 1.91 26.25
C ALA A 261 37.10 2.35 27.50
N ASP A 262 36.91 3.64 27.74
CA ASP A 262 36.03 4.18 28.79
C ASP A 262 34.60 4.51 28.30
N GLY A 263 34.30 4.31 27.02
CA GLY A 263 33.01 4.62 26.40
C GLY A 263 32.81 6.09 25.99
N SER A 264 33.83 6.94 26.13
CA SER A 264 33.78 8.31 25.58
C SER A 264 34.17 8.34 24.10
N LEU A 265 33.67 9.35 23.36
CA LEU A 265 33.93 9.49 21.93
C LEU A 265 35.13 10.40 21.64
N GLU A 266 35.90 10.07 20.62
CA GLU A 266 36.95 10.93 20.06
C GLU A 266 36.98 10.89 18.53
N PRO A 267 37.61 11.87 17.85
CA PRO A 267 37.82 11.82 16.42
C PRO A 267 38.64 10.60 15.98
N MET A 268 38.22 9.97 14.88
CA MET A 268 39.12 9.13 14.10
C MET A 268 40.18 10.02 13.45
N THR A 269 41.46 9.66 13.60
CA THR A 269 42.61 10.40 13.07
C THR A 269 43.66 9.48 12.45
N PHE A 270 44.46 10.07 11.56
CA PHE A 270 45.76 9.57 11.16
C PHE A 270 46.78 10.69 11.36
N GLU A 271 47.79 10.42 12.18
CA GLU A 271 48.92 11.31 12.47
C GLU A 271 50.21 10.70 11.92
N PHE A 272 51.02 11.52 11.26
CA PHE A 272 52.39 11.17 10.87
C PHE A 272 53.34 12.34 11.17
N SER A 273 54.60 12.03 11.49
CA SER A 273 55.71 12.99 11.48
C SER A 273 57.00 12.28 11.04
N GLY A 274 57.76 12.90 10.14
CA GLY A 274 59.01 12.34 9.62
C GLY A 274 59.71 13.29 8.65
N ASP A 275 60.96 12.98 8.33
CA ASP A 275 61.74 13.58 7.26
C ASP A 275 61.50 12.90 5.90
N ASP A 276 61.91 13.61 4.84
CA ASP A 276 61.86 13.22 3.43
C ASP A 276 60.49 12.69 2.93
N ASP A 277 60.45 12.10 1.73
CA ASP A 277 59.23 12.00 0.92
C ASP A 277 58.15 11.10 1.53
N VAL A 278 57.04 11.72 1.92
CA VAL A 278 55.84 11.05 2.43
C VAL A 278 54.60 11.46 1.65
N TRP A 279 53.97 10.48 1.02
CA TRP A 279 52.72 10.64 0.27
C TRP A 279 51.63 9.72 0.81
N VAL A 280 50.48 10.31 1.13
CA VAL A 280 49.30 9.58 1.60
C VAL A 280 48.17 9.80 0.61
N TYR A 281 47.65 8.69 0.08
CA TYR A 281 46.50 8.64 -0.81
C TYR A 281 45.31 7.97 -0.09
N ILE A 282 44.10 8.43 -0.34
CA ILE A 282 42.85 7.72 0.02
C ILE A 282 42.05 7.51 -1.26
N ASP A 283 41.61 6.28 -1.51
CA ASP A 283 40.92 5.84 -2.74
C ASP A 283 41.66 6.25 -4.04
N GLY A 284 42.99 6.33 -3.95
CA GLY A 284 43.89 6.79 -5.00
C GLY A 284 43.85 8.28 -5.30
N VAL A 285 43.34 9.13 -4.40
CA VAL A 285 43.48 10.60 -4.38
C VAL A 285 44.53 11.01 -3.35
N LEU A 286 45.48 11.87 -3.73
CA LEU A 286 46.51 12.41 -2.84
C LEU A 286 45.86 13.32 -1.79
N VAL A 287 46.02 12.97 -0.50
CA VAL A 287 45.52 13.76 0.62
C VAL A 287 46.65 14.33 1.49
N GLY A 288 47.76 13.61 1.65
CA GLY A 288 48.97 14.07 2.32
C GLY A 288 50.12 14.17 1.33
N ASP A 289 50.71 15.36 1.21
CA ASP A 289 51.87 15.63 0.34
C ASP A 289 52.96 16.34 1.15
N LEU A 290 53.88 15.53 1.67
CA LEU A 290 55.14 15.92 2.31
C LEU A 290 56.27 15.42 1.40
N GLY A 291 56.23 15.79 0.12
CA GLY A 291 57.34 15.50 -0.80
C GLY A 291 58.54 16.41 -0.56
N GLY A 292 59.72 15.98 -1.02
CA GLY A 292 60.95 16.75 -1.02
C GLY A 292 62.00 16.17 -0.08
N ILE A 293 63.13 16.87 0.04
CA ILE A 293 64.17 16.54 1.01
C ILE A 293 64.08 17.59 2.12
N HIS A 294 63.76 17.17 3.35
CA HIS A 294 63.45 18.04 4.47
C HIS A 294 63.57 17.34 5.83
N GLY A 295 63.91 18.07 6.88
CA GLY A 295 63.80 17.58 8.27
C GLY A 295 62.34 17.32 8.70
N ALA A 296 62.15 16.77 9.90
CA ALA A 296 60.86 16.30 10.43
C ALA A 296 59.67 17.28 10.26
N SER A 297 58.67 16.87 9.48
CA SER A 297 57.39 17.59 9.29
C SER A 297 56.19 16.66 9.47
N SER A 298 55.03 17.24 9.79
CA SER A 298 53.84 16.48 10.22
C SER A 298 52.65 16.54 9.26
N LEU A 299 51.86 15.47 9.30
CA LEU A 299 50.57 15.30 8.62
C LEU A 299 49.51 14.91 9.66
N ASP A 300 48.46 15.72 9.79
CA ASP A 300 47.29 15.40 10.61
C ASP A 300 46.05 15.27 9.71
N ILE A 301 45.45 14.08 9.62
CA ILE A 301 44.15 13.84 8.98
C ILE A 301 43.12 13.61 10.07
N ASN A 302 42.07 14.43 10.11
CA ASN A 302 40.97 14.34 11.07
C ASN A 302 39.65 14.01 10.35
N TYR A 303 39.12 12.81 10.58
CA TYR A 303 38.00 12.29 9.81
C TYR A 303 36.61 12.76 10.31
N SER A 304 36.52 13.43 11.48
CA SER A 304 35.27 14.01 11.99
C SER A 304 35.00 15.44 11.53
N THR A 305 36.04 16.20 11.23
CA THR A 305 35.95 17.54 10.60
C THR A 305 36.24 17.51 9.10
N GLY A 306 36.91 16.46 8.62
CA GLY A 306 37.44 16.36 7.27
C GLY A 306 38.67 17.23 7.03
N ALA A 307 39.26 17.82 8.09
CA ALA A 307 40.44 18.66 7.99
C ALA A 307 41.71 17.83 7.76
N VAL A 308 42.59 18.34 6.89
CA VAL A 308 43.94 17.81 6.68
C VAL A 308 44.92 18.94 6.91
N LYS A 309 45.94 18.72 7.75
CA LYS A 309 47.00 19.69 8.04
C LYS A 309 48.35 19.12 7.65
N ILE A 310 49.19 19.96 7.05
CA ILE A 310 50.57 19.62 6.67
C ILE A 310 51.46 20.73 7.21
N SER A 311 52.50 20.41 7.99
CA SER A 311 53.43 21.41 8.50
C SER A 311 54.40 21.88 7.41
N ASP A 312 55.01 23.05 7.64
CA ASP A 312 56.16 23.55 6.87
C ASP A 312 56.00 23.63 5.33
N VAL A 313 54.78 23.75 4.82
CA VAL A 313 54.50 23.87 3.39
C VAL A 313 55.07 25.15 2.83
N ARG A 314 55.89 25.03 1.78
CA ARG A 314 56.56 26.15 1.14
C ARG A 314 55.59 27.06 0.40
N GLN A 315 55.41 28.29 0.89
CA GLN A 315 54.72 29.34 0.16
C GLN A 315 55.57 29.88 -1.00
N LYS A 316 54.92 30.28 -2.10
CA LYS A 316 55.59 30.63 -3.36
C LYS A 316 56.35 31.96 -3.26
N GLY A 317 57.66 31.85 -2.99
CA GLY A 317 58.59 32.98 -2.85
C GLY A 317 59.26 33.04 -1.47
N GLU A 318 58.72 32.30 -0.49
CA GLU A 318 59.20 32.32 0.89
C GLU A 318 60.37 31.35 1.13
N THR A 319 61.13 31.65 2.18
CA THR A 319 62.28 30.86 2.68
C THR A 319 61.98 30.14 4.00
N LYS A 320 60.71 30.01 4.36
CA LYS A 320 60.22 29.25 5.50
C LYS A 320 58.87 28.60 5.13
N GLY A 321 58.62 27.41 5.67
CA GLY A 321 57.32 26.77 5.59
C GLY A 321 56.31 27.29 6.62
N GLU A 322 55.02 27.07 6.34
CA GLU A 322 53.91 27.29 7.28
C GLU A 322 52.93 26.10 7.26
N THR A 323 52.16 25.93 8.33
CA THR A 323 51.16 24.85 8.38
C THR A 323 49.99 25.14 7.45
N ALA A 324 49.92 24.45 6.32
CA ALA A 324 48.77 24.50 5.43
C ALA A 324 47.61 23.66 5.97
N THR A 325 46.38 24.10 5.73
CA THR A 325 45.16 23.36 6.10
C THR A 325 44.25 23.23 4.88
N TYR A 326 43.77 22.02 4.64
CA TYR A 326 42.90 21.62 3.53
C TYR A 326 41.69 20.87 4.10
N THR A 327 40.76 20.46 3.23
CA THR A 327 39.75 19.45 3.57
C THR A 327 39.84 18.26 2.63
N LEU A 328 39.50 17.06 3.10
CA LEU A 328 39.43 15.84 2.29
C LEU A 328 38.60 16.06 1.02
N ARG A 329 37.44 16.71 1.16
CA ARG A 329 36.58 17.07 0.04
C ARG A 329 37.24 18.04 -0.94
N GLY A 330 37.92 19.07 -0.43
CA GLY A 330 38.66 20.03 -1.26
C GLY A 330 39.82 19.37 -2.04
N LEU A 331 40.45 18.35 -1.46
CA LEU A 331 41.51 17.57 -2.12
C LEU A 331 40.94 16.68 -3.24
N TYR A 332 39.83 15.98 -3.01
CA TYR A 332 39.12 15.22 -4.05
C TYR A 332 38.56 16.13 -5.16
N GLN A 333 38.05 17.32 -4.82
CA GLN A 333 37.67 18.35 -5.80
C GLN A 333 38.87 18.80 -6.62
N ALA A 334 40.01 19.11 -5.98
CA ALA A 334 41.23 19.53 -6.65
C ALA A 334 41.85 18.42 -7.52
N ALA A 335 41.52 17.15 -7.28
CA ALA A 335 41.88 15.97 -8.08
C ALA A 335 40.84 15.60 -9.15
N GLY A 336 39.68 16.29 -9.21
CA GLY A 336 38.59 15.99 -10.13
C GLY A 336 37.81 14.70 -9.80
N ARG A 337 37.94 14.17 -8.58
CA ARG A 337 37.33 12.90 -8.13
C ARG A 337 36.26 13.05 -7.04
N GLU A 338 35.74 14.25 -6.79
CA GLU A 338 34.67 14.47 -5.78
C GLU A 338 33.51 13.45 -5.91
N GLY A 339 33.06 13.17 -7.14
CA GLY A 339 31.98 12.23 -7.42
C GLY A 339 32.33 10.74 -7.38
N SER A 340 33.56 10.34 -6.99
CA SER A 340 33.90 8.91 -6.84
C SER A 340 33.55 8.33 -5.47
N VAL A 341 33.17 9.17 -4.50
CA VAL A 341 32.74 8.79 -3.14
C VAL A 341 31.58 9.67 -2.68
N SER A 342 30.85 9.23 -1.66
CA SER A 342 29.80 10.02 -1.00
C SER A 342 30.38 10.92 0.10
N TRP A 343 29.76 12.08 0.35
CA TRP A 343 30.25 13.10 1.29
C TRP A 343 29.19 13.49 2.33
N ASN A 344 29.62 13.73 3.57
CA ASN A 344 28.87 14.45 4.59
C ASN A 344 29.64 15.75 4.94
N GLY A 345 29.16 16.89 4.43
CA GLY A 345 29.88 18.17 4.57
C GLY A 345 31.27 18.15 3.93
N ASN A 346 32.32 18.06 4.75
CA ASN A 346 33.74 17.93 4.35
C ASN A 346 34.33 16.53 4.60
N THR A 347 33.63 15.66 5.34
CA THR A 347 34.03 14.26 5.58
C THR A 347 33.45 13.36 4.49
N PHE A 348 33.97 12.15 4.38
CA PHE A 348 33.25 11.08 3.70
C PHE A 348 31.87 10.87 4.34
N ALA A 349 30.93 10.28 3.59
CA ALA A 349 29.63 9.94 4.12
C ALA A 349 29.73 8.84 5.19
N ASP A 350 28.82 8.87 6.16
CA ASP A 350 28.84 7.92 7.27
C ASP A 350 28.67 6.48 6.75
N TYR A 351 29.48 5.57 7.30
CA TYR A 351 29.54 4.14 6.99
C TYR A 351 30.04 3.79 5.57
N THR A 352 30.65 4.71 4.81
CA THR A 352 31.35 4.34 3.56
C THR A 352 32.75 3.75 3.84
N SER A 353 33.16 2.76 3.04
CA SER A 353 34.46 2.10 3.15
C SER A 353 35.47 2.69 2.15
N HIS A 354 36.73 2.79 2.60
CA HIS A 354 37.82 3.49 1.95
C HIS A 354 39.13 2.70 2.06
N THR A 355 40.10 3.03 1.23
CA THR A 355 41.47 2.48 1.32
C THR A 355 42.50 3.60 1.38
N MET A 356 43.28 3.63 2.45
CA MET A 356 44.43 4.53 2.60
C MET A 356 45.71 3.82 2.15
N SER A 357 46.47 4.44 1.25
CA SER A 357 47.81 3.99 0.84
C SER A 357 48.85 5.04 1.25
N PHE A 358 49.82 4.62 2.05
CA PHE A 358 50.91 5.41 2.61
C PHE A 358 52.22 4.98 1.96
N PHE A 359 53.00 5.94 1.49
CA PHE A 359 54.32 5.77 0.88
C PHE A 359 55.30 6.70 1.61
N TYR A 360 56.39 6.14 2.14
CA TYR A 360 57.48 6.85 2.82
C TYR A 360 58.82 6.29 2.35
N MET A 361 59.81 7.15 2.14
CA MET A 361 61.18 6.76 1.83
C MET A 361 62.17 7.87 2.20
N GLU A 362 63.37 7.47 2.61
CA GLU A 362 64.50 8.38 2.84
C GLU A 362 65.25 8.63 1.53
N ARG A 363 65.68 9.88 1.27
CA ARG A 363 66.31 10.25 -0.01
C ARG A 363 67.54 11.15 0.13
N GLY A 364 67.65 11.90 1.21
CA GLY A 364 68.66 12.94 1.46
C GLY A 364 69.89 12.51 2.26
N ASN A 365 69.92 11.30 2.85
CA ASN A 365 71.09 10.69 3.47
C ASN A 365 71.79 11.64 4.48
N GLN A 366 71.01 12.12 5.45
CA GLN A 366 71.40 13.17 6.41
C GLN A 366 70.75 13.01 7.78
N LEU A 367 69.45 12.70 7.82
CA LEU A 367 68.66 12.35 9.01
C LEU A 367 67.79 11.13 8.68
N SER A 368 67.03 10.63 9.65
CA SER A 368 65.89 9.72 9.44
C SER A 368 65.07 9.59 10.72
N ASN A 369 63.76 9.83 10.65
CA ASN A 369 62.82 9.70 11.76
C ASN A 369 61.39 9.38 11.29
N MET A 370 60.71 8.53 12.05
CA MET A 370 59.32 8.18 11.79
C MET A 370 58.51 8.07 13.08
N LYS A 371 57.51 8.93 13.21
CA LYS A 371 56.35 8.77 14.09
C LYS A 371 55.11 8.55 13.23
N ILE A 372 54.34 7.53 13.55
CA ILE A 372 53.04 7.23 12.93
C ILE A 372 52.06 6.80 14.03
N LYS A 373 50.85 7.36 14.04
CA LYS A 373 49.80 7.04 15.02
C LYS A 373 48.40 7.14 14.37
N TYR A 374 47.54 6.14 14.56
CA TYR A 374 46.16 6.20 14.06
C TYR A 374 45.19 5.30 14.84
N ASN A 375 43.93 5.72 14.93
CA ASN A 375 42.79 4.95 15.46
C ASN A 375 41.75 4.65 14.37
N LEU A 376 42.21 4.50 13.11
CA LEU A 376 41.36 4.02 12.01
C LEU A 376 40.63 2.73 12.40
N VAL A 377 39.40 2.59 11.90
CA VAL A 377 38.55 1.42 12.16
C VAL A 377 38.04 0.81 10.85
N GLY A 378 37.90 -0.50 10.82
CA GLY A 378 37.52 -1.25 9.62
C GLY A 378 37.44 -2.75 9.92
N GLY A 379 37.20 -3.56 8.89
CA GLY A 379 36.98 -4.99 9.02
C GLY A 379 35.50 -5.37 9.16
N ASP A 380 35.26 -6.65 9.47
CA ASP A 380 33.96 -7.31 9.30
C ASP A 380 32.79 -6.60 10.00
N SER A 381 31.70 -6.45 9.25
CA SER A 381 30.45 -5.87 9.73
C SER A 381 29.38 -6.95 9.84
N ILE A 382 28.66 -6.96 10.96
CA ILE A 382 27.41 -7.72 11.05
C ILE A 382 26.47 -7.13 10.00
N SER A 383 25.93 -7.99 9.14
CA SER A 383 25.21 -7.55 7.95
C SER A 383 24.21 -8.61 7.46
N ALA A 384 23.19 -8.15 6.75
CA ALA A 384 22.08 -8.95 6.23
C ALA A 384 21.70 -8.51 4.80
N GLN A 385 20.81 -9.26 4.16
CA GLN A 385 20.27 -8.92 2.84
C GLN A 385 18.75 -8.77 2.90
N LYS A 386 18.23 -7.65 2.39
CA LYS A 386 16.81 -7.42 2.14
C LYS A 386 16.47 -7.68 0.68
N THR A 387 15.31 -8.30 0.46
CA THR A 387 14.60 -8.32 -0.82
C THR A 387 13.17 -7.82 -0.64
N LEU A 388 12.65 -7.13 -1.64
CA LEU A 388 11.24 -6.77 -1.76
C LEU A 388 10.69 -7.43 -3.03
N THR A 389 9.48 -7.97 -2.95
CA THR A 389 8.85 -8.70 -4.05
C THR A 389 7.43 -8.23 -4.35
N SER A 390 6.96 -8.47 -5.57
CA SER A 390 5.56 -8.33 -5.96
C SER A 390 5.22 -9.44 -6.96
N GLY A 391 4.13 -10.18 -6.73
CA GLY A 391 3.76 -11.33 -7.56
C GLY A 391 4.86 -12.40 -7.69
N GLY A 392 5.71 -12.56 -6.67
CA GLY A 392 6.86 -13.47 -6.67
C GLY A 392 8.10 -12.99 -7.44
N LYS A 393 8.12 -11.77 -7.97
CA LYS A 393 9.29 -11.15 -8.62
C LYS A 393 9.94 -10.11 -7.72
N GLN A 394 11.27 -10.05 -7.68
CA GLN A 394 12.01 -9.01 -6.96
C GLN A 394 11.80 -7.63 -7.60
N VAL A 395 11.72 -6.60 -6.78
CA VAL A 395 11.62 -5.18 -7.17
C VAL A 395 12.66 -4.33 -6.42
N ASN A 396 12.97 -3.15 -6.96
CA ASN A 396 14.02 -2.28 -6.43
C ASN A 396 13.67 -1.73 -5.03
N LEU A 397 14.70 -1.54 -4.21
CA LEU A 397 14.60 -0.93 -2.88
C LEU A 397 15.04 0.54 -2.92
N ARG A 398 14.51 1.36 -2.01
CA ARG A 398 15.01 2.71 -1.72
C ARG A 398 15.88 2.68 -0.46
N GLN A 399 16.92 3.51 -0.41
CA GLN A 399 17.75 3.66 0.79
C GLN A 399 16.88 4.08 1.99
N GLY A 400 17.03 3.40 3.12
CA GLY A 400 16.25 3.63 4.34
C GLY A 400 14.81 3.09 4.33
N GLN A 401 14.35 2.45 3.25
CA GLN A 401 12.95 2.02 3.09
C GLN A 401 12.47 1.02 4.15
N PHE A 402 13.35 0.11 4.56
CA PHE A 402 13.13 -0.83 5.65
C PHE A 402 14.24 -0.67 6.68
N GLN A 403 13.86 -0.73 7.96
CA GLN A 403 14.77 -0.53 9.10
C GLN A 403 15.04 -1.87 9.78
N PHE A 404 16.24 -2.04 10.29
CA PHE A 404 16.75 -3.28 10.86
C PHE A 404 17.41 -3.01 12.20
N GLU A 405 17.15 -3.88 13.17
CA GLU A 405 17.68 -3.80 14.52
C GLU A 405 18.72 -4.91 14.72
N LEU A 406 19.92 -4.54 15.17
CA LEU A 406 20.93 -5.43 15.73
C LEU A 406 20.87 -5.32 17.26
N ARG A 407 20.64 -6.44 17.94
CA ARG A 407 20.73 -6.55 19.40
C ARG A 407 22.00 -7.30 19.76
N GLY A 408 22.88 -6.72 20.56
CA GLY A 408 23.98 -7.45 21.22
C GLY A 408 23.57 -7.81 22.65
N TYR A 409 23.71 -9.07 23.04
CA TYR A 409 23.31 -9.55 24.37
C TYR A 409 24.46 -9.51 25.37
N TYR A 410 24.15 -9.14 26.61
CA TYR A 410 25.10 -9.19 27.72
C TYR A 410 25.40 -10.64 28.15
N ASP A 411 26.63 -10.87 28.64
CA ASP A 411 27.03 -12.11 29.30
C ASP A 411 27.54 -11.82 30.72
N GLY A 412 26.66 -12.05 31.71
CA GLY A 412 26.82 -11.49 33.05
C GLY A 412 26.78 -9.96 33.02
N ASP A 413 27.73 -9.31 33.69
CA ASP A 413 27.94 -7.86 33.63
C ASP A 413 28.71 -7.42 32.36
N THR A 414 29.14 -8.36 31.50
CA THR A 414 29.95 -8.05 30.31
C THR A 414 29.09 -7.49 29.18
N ALA A 415 29.37 -6.25 28.77
CA ALA A 415 28.71 -5.63 27.63
C ALA A 415 29.08 -6.32 26.29
N PRO A 416 28.14 -6.38 25.32
CA PRO A 416 28.45 -6.79 23.97
C PRO A 416 29.43 -5.80 23.31
N ALA A 417 30.34 -6.30 22.46
CA ALA A 417 30.97 -5.42 21.49
C ALA A 417 29.91 -4.97 20.49
N MET A 418 29.69 -3.67 20.33
CA MET A 418 28.72 -3.12 19.38
C MET A 418 29.43 -2.35 18.26
N PRO A 419 28.82 -2.22 17.07
CA PRO A 419 29.41 -1.42 15.99
C PRO A 419 29.64 0.05 16.37
N ILE A 420 30.53 0.71 15.65
CA ILE A 420 30.98 2.07 15.95
C ILE A 420 30.07 3.09 15.27
N GLY A 421 29.75 4.18 15.97
CA GLY A 421 29.05 5.34 15.42
C GLY A 421 27.51 5.26 15.35
N ILE A 422 26.90 4.07 15.36
CA ILE A 422 25.43 3.97 15.42
C ILE A 422 24.97 4.28 16.87
N PRO A 423 23.89 5.07 17.06
CA PRO A 423 23.27 5.26 18.38
C PRO A 423 22.92 3.94 19.07
N LYS A 424 23.21 3.85 20.38
CA LYS A 424 23.17 2.61 21.16
C LYS A 424 22.22 2.74 22.35
N ASP A 425 21.10 2.02 22.33
CA ASP A 425 20.18 1.95 23.47
C ASP A 425 20.42 0.67 24.28
N ARG A 426 20.75 0.80 25.57
CA ARG A 426 20.73 -0.36 26.49
C ARG A 426 19.29 -0.63 26.93
N ILE A 427 18.77 -1.79 26.59
CA ILE A 427 17.42 -2.23 26.93
C ILE A 427 17.50 -3.39 27.94
N ALA A 428 16.73 -3.27 29.02
CA ALA A 428 16.69 -4.27 30.08
C ALA A 428 15.69 -5.39 29.73
N SER A 429 16.19 -6.61 29.51
CA SER A 429 15.48 -7.80 29.03
C SER A 429 14.71 -7.69 27.68
N ASP A 430 14.93 -8.65 26.78
CA ASP A 430 13.99 -9.00 25.69
C ASP A 430 13.16 -10.26 26.05
N GLU A 431 12.46 -10.84 25.07
CA GLU A 431 11.74 -12.12 25.19
C GLU A 431 12.60 -13.33 25.60
N THR A 432 13.94 -13.24 25.58
CA THR A 432 14.86 -14.26 26.13
C THR A 432 15.18 -14.03 27.61
N GLY A 433 14.80 -12.88 28.17
CA GLY A 433 15.11 -12.47 29.54
C GLY A 433 16.53 -11.91 29.73
N LYS A 434 17.27 -11.64 28.65
CA LYS A 434 18.62 -11.05 28.69
C LYS A 434 18.61 -9.56 28.37
N ASP A 435 19.38 -8.79 29.15
CA ASP A 435 19.76 -7.42 28.79
C ASP A 435 20.49 -7.41 27.43
N TYR A 436 20.24 -6.37 26.65
CA TYR A 436 20.87 -6.16 25.35
C TYR A 436 21.15 -4.68 25.09
N THR A 437 22.07 -4.43 24.17
CA THR A 437 22.26 -3.12 23.54
C THR A 437 21.73 -3.21 22.11
N SER A 438 20.84 -2.32 21.70
CA SER A 438 20.34 -2.26 20.33
C SER A 438 21.04 -1.17 19.50
N ALA A 439 21.10 -1.38 18.20
CA ALA A 439 21.55 -0.44 17.18
C ALA A 439 20.67 -0.61 15.93
N THR A 440 20.21 0.48 15.31
CA THR A 440 19.24 0.43 14.19
C THR A 440 19.80 1.10 12.93
N VAL A 441 19.61 0.45 11.76
CA VAL A 441 20.04 0.95 10.44
C VAL A 441 18.98 0.71 9.37
N GLY A 442 19.00 1.51 8.30
CA GLY A 442 18.19 1.30 7.11
C GLY A 442 18.88 0.45 6.04
N CYS A 443 18.12 -0.29 5.23
CA CYS A 443 18.67 -0.98 4.05
C CYS A 443 19.15 0.00 2.96
N ALA A 444 20.16 -0.39 2.20
CA ALA A 444 20.57 0.30 0.98
C ALA A 444 19.69 -0.06 -0.23
N ALA A 445 19.89 0.61 -1.37
CA ALA A 445 19.09 0.44 -2.58
C ALA A 445 19.32 -0.90 -3.32
N ASP A 446 20.48 -1.52 -3.12
CA ASP A 446 20.80 -2.90 -3.53
C ASP A 446 20.24 -3.96 -2.55
N GLY A 447 19.63 -3.51 -1.45
CA GLY A 447 19.11 -4.33 -0.38
C GLY A 447 20.15 -4.79 0.64
N SER A 448 21.41 -4.39 0.54
CA SER A 448 22.37 -4.66 1.61
C SER A 448 21.94 -3.95 2.91
N VAL A 449 22.15 -4.62 4.04
CA VAL A 449 21.92 -4.09 5.38
C VAL A 449 23.24 -4.24 6.13
N ASN A 450 23.89 -3.13 6.44
CA ASN A 450 25.21 -3.12 7.06
C ASN A 450 25.13 -2.37 8.39
N PHE A 451 25.47 -3.05 9.50
CA PHE A 451 25.48 -2.46 10.84
C PHE A 451 26.82 -1.79 11.19
N GLY A 452 27.74 -1.60 10.24
CA GLY A 452 29.06 -0.99 10.47
C GLY A 452 30.08 -1.95 11.08
N SER A 453 31.35 -1.52 11.07
CA SER A 453 32.46 -2.28 11.68
C SER A 453 32.41 -2.21 13.22
N MET A 454 32.88 -3.28 13.86
CA MET A 454 33.03 -3.38 15.31
C MET A 454 34.47 -3.08 15.74
N GLN A 455 34.65 -2.57 16.96
CA GLN A 455 35.98 -2.29 17.51
C GLN A 455 36.65 -3.58 18.01
N LEU A 456 37.74 -3.98 17.35
CA LEU A 456 38.48 -5.21 17.62
C LEU A 456 39.91 -4.89 18.07
N GLY A 457 40.41 -5.69 19.02
CA GLY A 457 41.70 -5.50 19.66
C GLY A 457 41.93 -6.53 20.77
N ALA A 458 43.09 -6.49 21.42
CA ALA A 458 43.51 -7.48 22.41
C ALA A 458 42.54 -7.64 23.60
N GLN A 459 41.83 -6.56 23.98
CA GLN A 459 40.79 -6.57 24.99
C GLN A 459 39.61 -7.48 24.65
N ASN A 460 39.41 -7.84 23.38
CA ASN A 460 38.32 -8.68 22.88
C ASN A 460 38.78 -10.08 22.42
N ALA A 461 40.09 -10.37 22.46
CA ALA A 461 40.67 -11.64 22.04
C ALA A 461 40.00 -12.88 22.69
N SER A 462 39.68 -13.89 21.89
CA SER A 462 39.05 -15.15 22.31
C SER A 462 37.66 -15.02 22.96
N LYS A 463 37.03 -13.83 22.98
CA LYS A 463 35.64 -13.68 23.45
C LYS A 463 34.67 -14.18 22.39
N THR A 464 33.53 -14.69 22.83
CA THR A 464 32.36 -14.97 21.97
C THR A 464 31.20 -14.10 22.42
N TYR A 465 30.66 -13.34 21.49
CA TYR A 465 29.51 -12.46 21.68
C TYR A 465 28.26 -13.07 21.03
N TYR A 466 27.09 -12.66 21.52
CA TYR A 466 25.79 -13.16 21.09
C TYR A 466 24.94 -12.00 20.60
N TYR A 467 24.30 -12.17 19.44
CA TYR A 467 23.45 -11.14 18.84
C TYR A 467 22.14 -11.72 18.29
N SER A 468 21.20 -10.83 17.98
CA SER A 468 20.12 -11.09 17.04
C SER A 468 19.95 -9.93 16.05
N VAL A 469 19.50 -10.25 14.84
CA VAL A 469 19.14 -9.29 13.78
C VAL A 469 17.70 -9.54 13.36
N ARG A 470 16.93 -8.46 13.21
CA ARG A 470 15.51 -8.49 12.81
C ARG A 470 15.13 -7.26 11.98
N GLU A 471 14.07 -7.37 11.19
CA GLU A 471 13.39 -6.20 10.62
C GLU A 471 12.55 -5.49 11.71
N VAL A 472 12.54 -4.16 11.66
CA VAL A 472 11.69 -3.31 12.49
C VAL A 472 10.29 -3.26 11.88
N VAL A 473 9.46 -4.24 12.23
CA VAL A 473 8.03 -4.30 11.89
C VAL A 473 7.32 -3.01 12.34
N PRO A 474 6.57 -2.30 11.48
CA PRO A 474 5.90 -1.06 11.85
C PRO A 474 4.81 -1.23 12.91
N GLY A 475 4.69 -0.25 13.80
CA GLY A 475 3.64 -0.21 14.82
C GLY A 475 2.23 -0.32 14.20
N GLY A 476 1.41 -1.21 14.75
CA GLY A 476 0.06 -1.50 14.27
C GLY A 476 -0.03 -2.47 13.08
N ALA A 477 1.07 -3.09 12.66
CA ALA A 477 1.02 -4.19 11.71
C ALA A 477 0.26 -5.41 12.29
N LYS A 478 -0.52 -6.10 11.44
CA LYS A 478 -1.26 -7.30 11.80
C LYS A 478 -0.35 -8.53 11.74
N ASP A 479 -0.27 -9.28 12.83
CA ASP A 479 0.36 -10.60 12.86
C ASP A 479 -0.41 -11.60 11.97
N ASN A 480 0.29 -12.31 11.08
CA ASN A 480 -0.30 -13.32 10.20
C ASN A 480 -0.26 -14.75 10.80
N GLY A 481 0.46 -14.97 11.90
CA GLY A 481 0.59 -16.26 12.58
C GLY A 481 1.67 -17.20 12.02
N ASP A 482 2.44 -16.74 11.03
CA ASP A 482 3.50 -17.48 10.33
C ASP A 482 4.88 -16.78 10.40
N SER A 483 5.07 -15.93 11.40
CA SER A 483 6.20 -15.00 11.55
C SER A 483 6.29 -13.89 10.47
N THR A 484 5.21 -13.63 9.73
CA THR A 484 5.08 -12.43 8.88
C THR A 484 4.03 -11.45 9.42
N TYR A 485 4.16 -10.17 9.06
CA TYR A 485 3.29 -9.10 9.54
C TYR A 485 2.75 -8.26 8.37
N THR A 486 1.44 -8.06 8.28
CA THR A 486 0.83 -7.26 7.21
C THR A 486 0.55 -5.82 7.67
N LYS A 487 1.02 -4.82 6.92
CA LYS A 487 0.56 -3.43 7.06
C LYS A 487 0.63 -2.70 5.70
N ASP A 488 -0.36 -1.86 5.41
CA ASP A 488 -0.34 -0.93 4.27
C ASP A 488 -0.02 -1.61 2.92
N GLY A 489 -0.58 -2.81 2.69
CA GLY A 489 -0.37 -3.65 1.51
C GLY A 489 0.95 -4.43 1.47
N VAL A 490 1.87 -4.17 2.41
CA VAL A 490 3.17 -4.85 2.55
C VAL A 490 3.08 -5.95 3.61
N VAL A 491 3.58 -7.13 3.25
CA VAL A 491 3.93 -8.21 4.18
C VAL A 491 5.40 -8.06 4.53
N TYR A 492 5.66 -7.80 5.81
CA TYR A 492 6.96 -7.64 6.46
C TYR A 492 7.47 -8.98 6.98
N ASP A 493 8.79 -9.14 6.99
CA ASP A 493 9.46 -10.36 7.43
C ASP A 493 9.82 -10.28 8.92
N GLY A 494 9.01 -10.93 9.76
CA GLY A 494 9.14 -10.90 11.21
C GLY A 494 10.14 -11.90 11.80
N HIS A 495 10.88 -12.64 10.97
CA HIS A 495 11.88 -13.59 11.46
C HIS A 495 13.01 -12.89 12.22
N VAL A 496 13.59 -13.60 13.18
CA VAL A 496 14.73 -13.14 13.98
C VAL A 496 15.89 -14.12 13.79
N HIS A 497 17.01 -13.62 13.27
CA HIS A 497 18.21 -14.40 13.02
C HIS A 497 19.21 -14.17 14.15
N TYR A 498 19.67 -15.24 14.78
CA TYR A 498 20.56 -15.18 15.94
C TYR A 498 22.01 -15.47 15.51
N LEU A 499 22.99 -14.82 16.15
CA LEU A 499 24.39 -14.87 15.75
C LEU A 499 25.28 -15.13 16.97
N LYS A 500 26.21 -16.09 16.85
CA LYS A 500 27.44 -16.12 17.66
C LYS A 500 28.57 -15.51 16.85
N ALA A 501 29.23 -14.51 17.42
CA ALA A 501 30.37 -13.84 16.81
C ALA A 501 31.60 -14.11 17.69
N ALA A 502 32.53 -14.93 17.21
CA ALA A 502 33.76 -15.25 17.95
C ALA A 502 34.91 -14.37 17.48
N VAL A 503 35.56 -13.65 18.39
CA VAL A 503 36.73 -12.81 18.07
C VAL A 503 37.97 -13.68 18.05
N VAL A 504 38.43 -14.00 16.84
CA VAL A 504 39.57 -14.88 16.58
C VAL A 504 40.82 -14.04 16.38
N GLN A 505 41.95 -14.47 16.95
CA GLN A 505 43.25 -13.89 16.62
C GLN A 505 43.92 -14.70 15.50
N GLY A 506 44.36 -14.01 14.45
CA GLY A 506 45.12 -14.60 13.36
C GLY A 506 46.53 -15.04 13.80
N LYS A 507 47.20 -15.84 12.97
CA LYS A 507 48.62 -16.21 13.17
C LYS A 507 49.55 -15.00 13.01
N ASP A 508 49.05 -13.97 12.33
CA ASP A 508 49.62 -12.65 12.12
C ASP A 508 49.17 -11.65 13.21
N GLY A 509 48.69 -12.13 14.35
CA GLY A 509 48.28 -11.29 15.49
C GLY A 509 47.05 -10.42 15.28
N SER A 510 46.49 -10.35 14.08
CA SER A 510 45.29 -9.56 13.74
C SER A 510 44.03 -10.11 14.42
N TYR A 511 42.97 -9.30 14.52
CA TYR A 511 41.69 -9.71 15.11
C TYR A 511 40.56 -9.60 14.07
N SER A 512 39.80 -10.69 13.90
CA SER A 512 38.61 -10.75 13.04
C SER A 512 37.43 -11.40 13.77
N ILE A 513 36.24 -11.35 13.15
CA ILE A 513 35.01 -11.94 13.71
C ILE A 513 34.61 -13.16 12.89
N GLN A 514 34.68 -14.35 13.49
CA GLN A 514 34.08 -15.53 12.89
C GLN A 514 32.58 -15.58 13.21
N ASN A 515 31.75 -15.36 12.18
CA ASN A 515 30.29 -15.33 12.30
C ASN A 515 29.65 -16.73 12.15
N THR A 516 28.78 -17.12 13.08
CA THR A 516 27.95 -18.33 12.99
C THR A 516 26.48 -18.01 13.29
N TRP A 517 25.62 -18.16 12.29
CA TRP A 517 24.20 -17.81 12.34
C TRP A 517 23.31 -18.99 12.74
N TYR A 518 22.19 -18.71 13.39
CA TYR A 518 21.27 -19.66 14.00
C TYR A 518 19.82 -19.19 13.84
N SER A 519 18.92 -20.12 13.53
CA SER A 519 17.48 -19.81 13.41
C SER A 519 16.72 -19.96 14.75
N ASP A 520 17.41 -19.91 15.90
CA ASP A 520 16.80 -20.05 17.23
C ASP A 520 17.61 -19.36 18.33
N SER A 521 16.91 -18.83 19.34
CA SER A 521 17.46 -18.05 20.46
C SER A 521 18.28 -18.85 21.48
N LYS A 522 18.32 -20.18 21.37
CA LYS A 522 19.18 -21.07 22.15
C LYS A 522 20.47 -21.40 21.37
N PHE A 523 20.63 -20.86 20.17
CA PHE A 523 21.77 -21.05 19.29
C PHE A 523 22.10 -22.53 19.06
N SER A 524 21.07 -23.33 18.80
CA SER A 524 21.13 -24.80 18.70
C SER A 524 21.04 -25.35 17.27
N LYS A 525 20.27 -24.67 16.41
CA LYS A 525 20.03 -24.98 14.99
C LYS A 525 20.76 -23.95 14.13
N GLN A 526 21.97 -24.30 13.71
CA GLN A 526 22.78 -23.48 12.82
C GLN A 526 22.08 -23.26 11.48
N GLU A 527 22.17 -22.04 10.97
CA GLU A 527 21.56 -21.57 9.72
C GLU A 527 22.63 -21.33 8.63
N GLY A 528 23.78 -20.81 9.05
CA GLY A 528 24.92 -20.47 8.19
C GLY A 528 26.17 -20.15 9.01
N SER A 529 27.31 -19.96 8.35
CA SER A 529 28.59 -19.60 8.99
C SER A 529 29.60 -19.12 7.98
N GLY A 530 30.54 -18.28 8.43
CA GLY A 530 31.57 -17.70 7.59
C GLY A 530 31.11 -16.44 6.86
N ASP A 531 32.08 -15.74 6.27
CA ASP A 531 32.00 -14.29 6.11
C ASP A 531 31.31 -13.86 4.80
N ASP A 532 30.93 -14.84 3.97
CA ASP A 532 29.98 -14.71 2.85
C ASP A 532 28.51 -14.84 3.27
N TYR A 533 28.21 -15.42 4.45
CA TYR A 533 26.83 -15.70 4.83
C TYR A 533 26.10 -14.44 5.30
N ARG A 534 24.94 -14.15 4.71
CA ARG A 534 24.02 -13.07 5.12
C ARG A 534 22.62 -13.66 5.34
N PRO A 535 21.98 -13.46 6.51
CA PRO A 535 20.57 -13.79 6.68
C PRO A 535 19.72 -12.96 5.71
N LYS A 536 18.62 -13.54 5.23
CA LYS A 536 17.80 -12.97 4.15
C LYS A 536 16.39 -12.67 4.63
N PHE A 537 16.03 -11.40 4.56
CA PHE A 537 14.69 -10.91 4.88
C PHE A 537 13.95 -10.58 3.58
N SER A 538 12.72 -11.09 3.41
CA SER A 538 11.98 -10.95 2.15
C SER A 538 10.56 -10.40 2.35
N ASN A 539 10.38 -9.11 2.05
CA ASN A 539 9.05 -8.50 2.04
C ASN A 539 8.33 -8.80 0.73
N SER A 540 7.00 -8.77 0.77
CA SER A 540 6.16 -8.83 -0.44
C SER A 540 5.04 -7.82 -0.39
N TYR A 541 4.70 -7.23 -1.53
CA TYR A 541 3.37 -6.63 -1.72
C TYR A 541 2.35 -7.75 -1.89
N GLN A 542 1.22 -7.69 -1.19
CA GLN A 542 0.16 -8.67 -1.33
C GLN A 542 -0.31 -8.75 -2.79
N SER A 543 -0.41 -9.96 -3.35
CA SER A 543 -0.86 -10.16 -4.74
C SER A 543 -2.39 -10.04 -4.90
N GLY A 544 -3.01 -9.12 -4.15
CA GLY A 544 -4.45 -9.05 -3.89
C GLY A 544 -5.24 -8.13 -4.82
N ASN A 545 -4.59 -7.42 -5.75
CA ASN A 545 -5.21 -6.40 -6.62
C ASN A 545 -6.07 -7.02 -7.75
N SER A 546 -6.90 -8.02 -7.45
CA SER A 546 -7.91 -8.53 -8.37
C SER A 546 -9.17 -7.66 -8.31
N ILE A 547 -9.64 -7.19 -9.46
CA ILE A 547 -10.77 -6.26 -9.55
C ILE A 547 -12.02 -7.05 -9.95
N ASP A 548 -13.10 -6.90 -9.19
CA ASP A 548 -14.41 -7.47 -9.49
C ASP A 548 -15.21 -6.52 -10.39
N LEU A 549 -15.48 -6.93 -11.63
CA LEU A 549 -16.35 -6.22 -12.56
C LEU A 549 -17.73 -6.86 -12.53
N LYS A 550 -18.78 -6.05 -12.34
CA LYS A 550 -20.15 -6.53 -12.12
C LYS A 550 -21.06 -6.15 -13.30
N ALA A 551 -22.04 -6.99 -13.60
CA ALA A 551 -23.22 -6.64 -14.41
C ALA A 551 -24.47 -7.28 -13.81
N LYS A 552 -25.60 -6.57 -13.80
CA LYS A 552 -26.84 -7.10 -13.23
C LYS A 552 -27.74 -7.67 -14.31
N LYS A 553 -28.42 -8.78 -14.02
CA LYS A 553 -29.47 -9.36 -14.86
C LYS A 553 -30.84 -9.03 -14.29
N SER A 554 -31.72 -8.59 -15.19
CA SER A 554 -33.16 -8.50 -14.94
C SER A 554 -33.91 -9.42 -15.91
N LEU A 555 -34.97 -10.08 -15.43
CA LEU A 555 -35.92 -10.83 -16.24
C LEU A 555 -37.33 -10.26 -16.01
N VAL A 556 -37.80 -9.45 -16.96
CA VAL A 556 -39.15 -8.89 -16.92
C VAL A 556 -40.16 -9.98 -17.29
N GLY A 557 -41.11 -10.27 -16.40
CA GLY A 557 -42.24 -11.15 -16.68
C GLY A 557 -42.09 -12.61 -16.23
N GLY A 558 -40.99 -12.98 -15.59
CA GLY A 558 -40.77 -14.31 -15.01
C GLY A 558 -39.64 -14.32 -13.98
N ASP A 559 -39.58 -15.35 -13.15
CA ASP A 559 -38.65 -15.40 -12.03
C ASP A 559 -37.20 -15.68 -12.49
N LEU A 560 -36.26 -14.88 -12.00
CA LEU A 560 -34.83 -15.02 -12.28
C LEU A 560 -34.23 -16.14 -11.41
N GLN A 561 -33.66 -17.16 -12.03
CA GLN A 561 -32.99 -18.27 -11.33
C GLN A 561 -31.46 -18.07 -11.34
N LYS A 562 -30.79 -18.48 -10.24
CA LYS A 562 -29.33 -18.48 -10.16
C LYS A 562 -28.73 -19.35 -11.28
N GLY A 563 -27.81 -18.79 -12.05
CA GLY A 563 -27.14 -19.47 -13.16
C GLY A 563 -27.92 -19.54 -14.48
N GLN A 564 -29.10 -18.90 -14.57
CA GLN A 564 -30.00 -18.99 -15.73
C GLN A 564 -29.45 -18.32 -17.00
N PHE A 565 -28.69 -17.24 -16.83
CA PHE A 565 -28.13 -16.45 -17.92
C PHE A 565 -26.60 -16.40 -17.81
N ALA A 566 -25.92 -16.59 -18.94
CA ALA A 566 -24.47 -16.55 -19.07
C ALA A 566 -24.01 -15.26 -19.74
N PHE A 567 -22.84 -14.78 -19.34
CA PHE A 567 -22.27 -13.50 -19.78
C PHE A 567 -20.80 -13.69 -20.14
N VAL A 568 -20.34 -12.93 -21.12
CA VAL A 568 -18.95 -12.92 -21.60
C VAL A 568 -18.34 -11.56 -21.31
N LEU A 569 -17.17 -11.56 -20.68
CA LEU A 569 -16.29 -10.40 -20.56
C LEU A 569 -15.24 -10.44 -21.68
N ARG A 570 -15.11 -9.34 -22.39
CA ARG A 570 -14.13 -9.12 -23.46
C ARG A 570 -13.19 -7.97 -23.11
N ASP A 571 -11.95 -8.05 -23.58
CA ASP A 571 -10.99 -6.93 -23.52
C ASP A 571 -11.27 -5.90 -24.63
N ALA A 572 -10.47 -4.83 -24.65
CA ALA A 572 -10.49 -3.79 -25.69
C ALA A 572 -10.25 -4.31 -27.12
N ASN A 573 -9.68 -5.52 -27.28
CA ASN A 573 -9.47 -6.17 -28.58
C ASN A 573 -10.65 -7.07 -28.99
N GLY A 574 -11.70 -7.18 -28.16
CA GLY A 574 -12.82 -8.09 -28.34
C GLY A 574 -12.53 -9.55 -27.94
N SER A 575 -11.34 -9.84 -27.43
CA SER A 575 -10.93 -11.17 -26.97
C SER A 575 -11.66 -11.54 -25.69
N GLN A 576 -12.22 -12.74 -25.62
CA GLN A 576 -12.90 -13.23 -24.43
C GLN A 576 -11.89 -13.51 -23.32
N VAL A 577 -12.01 -12.79 -22.21
CA VAL A 577 -11.12 -12.88 -21.03
C VAL A 577 -11.82 -13.45 -19.80
N GLY A 578 -13.15 -13.55 -19.80
CA GLY A 578 -13.91 -14.18 -18.73
C GLY A 578 -15.32 -14.57 -19.13
N THR A 579 -15.92 -15.47 -18.35
CA THR A 579 -17.34 -15.86 -18.45
C THR A 579 -17.95 -15.98 -17.06
N ALA A 580 -19.14 -15.45 -16.88
CA ALA A 580 -19.88 -15.50 -15.62
C ALA A 580 -21.33 -15.94 -15.86
N THR A 581 -22.04 -16.26 -14.79
CA THR A 581 -23.50 -16.42 -14.81
C THR A 581 -24.11 -15.58 -13.69
N ASN A 582 -25.39 -15.23 -13.79
CA ASN A 582 -26.03 -14.44 -12.73
C ASN A 582 -26.12 -15.20 -11.39
N GLY A 583 -25.90 -14.51 -10.28
CA GLY A 583 -26.19 -14.99 -8.94
C GLY A 583 -27.70 -15.05 -8.65
N ALA A 584 -28.05 -15.27 -7.38
CA ALA A 584 -29.45 -15.26 -6.92
C ALA A 584 -30.00 -13.82 -6.74
N ASP A 585 -29.10 -12.88 -6.48
CA ASP A 585 -29.21 -11.42 -6.58
C ASP A 585 -29.37 -10.90 -8.04
N GLY A 586 -29.11 -11.77 -9.02
CA GLY A 586 -29.03 -11.45 -10.44
C GLY A 586 -27.68 -10.88 -10.89
N ILE A 587 -26.66 -10.78 -10.03
CA ILE A 587 -25.37 -10.17 -10.36
C ILE A 587 -24.41 -11.21 -10.97
N ALA A 588 -23.81 -10.88 -12.11
CA ALA A 588 -22.72 -11.63 -12.71
C ALA A 588 -21.38 -10.95 -12.35
N HIS A 589 -20.49 -11.69 -11.70
CA HIS A 589 -19.18 -11.23 -11.24
C HIS A 589 -18.06 -11.69 -12.18
N PHE A 590 -17.10 -10.82 -12.45
CA PHE A 590 -15.93 -11.10 -13.28
C PHE A 590 -14.65 -10.57 -12.65
N THR A 591 -13.78 -11.49 -12.20
CA THR A 591 -12.47 -11.14 -11.68
C THR A 591 -11.48 -10.85 -12.81
N VAL A 592 -10.90 -9.64 -12.84
CA VAL A 592 -9.79 -9.27 -13.73
C VAL A 592 -8.52 -8.92 -12.95
N PRO A 593 -7.32 -9.07 -13.54
CA PRO A 593 -6.10 -8.52 -12.94
C PRO A 593 -6.16 -7.00 -12.89
N GLY A 594 -5.98 -6.43 -11.70
CA GLY A 594 -5.69 -5.01 -11.50
C GLY A 594 -4.22 -4.68 -11.72
N PHE A 595 -3.78 -3.55 -11.19
CA PHE A 595 -2.53 -2.92 -11.58
C PHE A 595 -1.38 -3.19 -10.61
N LEU A 596 -0.17 -3.26 -11.18
CA LEU A 596 1.11 -3.36 -10.47
C LEU A 596 2.02 -2.18 -10.84
N PRO A 597 2.97 -1.74 -9.98
CA PRO A 597 3.88 -0.63 -10.30
C PRO A 597 4.71 -0.85 -11.58
N SER A 598 4.95 -2.12 -11.94
CA SER A 598 5.59 -2.52 -13.20
C SER A 598 4.78 -2.15 -14.45
N ASP A 599 3.44 -2.08 -14.37
CA ASP A 599 2.58 -1.70 -15.50
C ASP A 599 2.86 -0.25 -15.93
N PHE A 600 3.21 0.60 -14.96
CA PHE A 600 3.57 2.02 -15.14
C PHE A 600 5.05 2.25 -15.46
N ASN A 601 5.85 1.19 -15.62
CA ASN A 601 7.32 1.24 -15.65
C ASN A 601 7.91 2.01 -14.43
N TYR A 602 7.23 1.95 -13.28
CA TYR A 602 7.56 2.68 -12.04
C TYR A 602 7.62 4.21 -12.21
N GLN A 603 6.86 4.80 -13.13
CA GLN A 603 6.71 6.25 -13.31
C GLN A 603 5.31 6.74 -12.90
N ASP A 604 5.21 7.89 -12.23
CA ASP A 604 3.94 8.49 -11.81
C ASP A 604 3.01 8.73 -13.04
N GLY A 605 1.77 8.27 -12.98
CA GLY A 605 0.84 8.36 -14.11
C GLY A 605 -0.38 7.44 -14.04
N THR A 606 -1.23 7.46 -15.07
CA THR A 606 -2.50 6.71 -15.13
C THR A 606 -2.53 5.76 -16.33
N ILE A 607 -3.04 4.54 -16.13
CA ILE A 607 -3.24 3.52 -17.17
C ILE A 607 -4.69 3.04 -17.12
N ASN A 608 -5.30 2.93 -18.30
CA ASN A 608 -6.68 2.46 -18.47
C ASN A 608 -6.70 1.06 -19.09
N ARG A 609 -7.59 0.20 -18.60
CA ARG A 609 -7.97 -1.08 -19.21
C ARG A 609 -9.47 -1.04 -19.51
N ASP A 610 -9.80 -1.12 -20.79
CA ASP A 610 -11.19 -1.10 -21.27
C ASP A 610 -11.67 -2.54 -21.53
N TYR A 611 -12.91 -2.81 -21.14
CA TYR A 611 -13.58 -4.09 -21.28
C TYR A 611 -15.01 -3.92 -21.77
N THR A 612 -15.61 -5.01 -22.27
CA THR A 612 -17.05 -5.08 -22.60
C THR A 612 -17.67 -6.36 -22.03
N ILE A 613 -18.77 -6.22 -21.27
CA ILE A 613 -19.61 -7.33 -20.83
C ILE A 613 -20.82 -7.44 -21.78
N SER A 614 -21.10 -8.64 -22.26
CA SER A 614 -22.26 -8.94 -23.12
C SER A 614 -22.94 -10.23 -22.66
N GLU A 615 -24.27 -10.32 -22.74
CA GLU A 615 -24.96 -11.61 -22.57
C GLU A 615 -24.57 -12.61 -23.67
N GLN A 616 -24.46 -13.88 -23.30
CA GLN A 616 -24.26 -14.97 -24.24
C GLN A 616 -25.61 -15.47 -24.78
N VAL A 617 -25.92 -15.10 -26.02
CA VAL A 617 -27.12 -15.59 -26.73
C VAL A 617 -27.09 -17.13 -26.83
N PRO A 618 -28.16 -17.87 -26.48
CA PRO A 618 -28.18 -19.32 -26.56
C PRO A 618 -28.05 -19.86 -27.99
N THR A 619 -27.36 -21.00 -28.12
CA THR A 619 -27.27 -21.73 -29.39
C THR A 619 -28.66 -22.11 -29.91
N GLY A 620 -29.01 -21.68 -31.13
CA GLY A 620 -30.32 -21.93 -31.72
C GLY A 620 -31.45 -21.07 -31.14
N ALA A 621 -31.13 -19.86 -30.67
CA ALA A 621 -32.07 -18.73 -30.62
C ALA A 621 -32.42 -18.24 -32.04
N THR A 622 -33.57 -17.57 -32.18
CA THR A 622 -34.03 -16.97 -33.44
C THR A 622 -33.77 -15.47 -33.41
N ASP A 623 -33.09 -14.92 -34.41
CA ASP A 623 -32.94 -13.47 -34.60
C ASP A 623 -34.31 -12.83 -34.94
N ASN A 624 -34.64 -11.73 -34.27
CA ASN A 624 -35.88 -10.98 -34.46
C ASN A 624 -35.76 -9.87 -35.52
N GLY A 625 -34.55 -9.53 -35.99
CA GLY A 625 -34.29 -8.45 -36.94
C GLY A 625 -34.28 -7.04 -36.34
N ASP A 626 -34.57 -6.90 -35.04
CA ASP A 626 -34.43 -5.66 -34.26
C ASP A 626 -33.14 -5.62 -33.40
N GLY A 627 -32.26 -6.61 -33.60
CA GLY A 627 -31.04 -6.84 -32.81
C GLY A 627 -31.21 -7.81 -31.64
N THR A 628 -32.45 -8.12 -31.23
CA THR A 628 -32.73 -9.09 -30.16
C THR A 628 -32.87 -10.51 -30.70
N CYS A 629 -32.69 -11.51 -29.82
CA CYS A 629 -32.86 -12.92 -30.17
C CYS A 629 -33.87 -13.60 -29.23
N THR A 630 -34.82 -14.36 -29.77
CA THR A 630 -35.82 -15.10 -28.97
C THR A 630 -35.46 -16.58 -28.86
N LYS A 631 -35.46 -17.11 -27.62
CA LYS A 631 -35.32 -18.53 -27.32
C LYS A 631 -36.24 -18.94 -26.18
N ASP A 632 -36.96 -20.04 -26.36
CA ASP A 632 -37.74 -20.74 -25.33
C ASP A 632 -38.66 -19.83 -24.48
N GLY A 633 -39.28 -18.83 -25.13
CA GLY A 633 -40.19 -17.86 -24.48
C GLY A 633 -39.49 -16.67 -23.82
N ILE A 634 -38.19 -16.45 -24.08
CA ILE A 634 -37.40 -15.32 -23.56
C ILE A 634 -36.77 -14.56 -24.73
N VAL A 635 -36.90 -13.23 -24.73
CA VAL A 635 -36.12 -12.35 -25.60
C VAL A 635 -34.84 -11.94 -24.88
N TYR A 636 -33.71 -12.20 -25.52
CA TYR A 636 -32.35 -11.90 -25.08
C TYR A 636 -31.93 -10.52 -25.57
N SER A 637 -31.28 -9.77 -24.69
CA SER A 637 -30.88 -8.39 -24.97
C SER A 637 -29.62 -8.30 -25.84
N ALA A 638 -29.57 -7.27 -26.68
CA ALA A 638 -28.39 -6.87 -27.43
C ALA A 638 -27.44 -5.94 -26.65
N GLU A 639 -27.84 -5.54 -25.44
CA GLU A 639 -27.11 -4.56 -24.61
C GLU A 639 -25.68 -5.01 -24.29
N GLN A 640 -24.73 -4.12 -24.56
CA GLN A 640 -23.32 -4.30 -24.22
C GLN A 640 -22.90 -3.24 -23.20
N VAL A 641 -22.35 -3.72 -22.09
CA VAL A 641 -21.85 -2.90 -20.98
C VAL A 641 -20.37 -2.61 -21.24
N LYS A 642 -20.01 -1.34 -21.46
CA LYS A 642 -18.62 -0.91 -21.55
C LYS A 642 -18.11 -0.55 -20.16
N VAL A 643 -16.97 -1.12 -19.77
CA VAL A 643 -16.32 -0.90 -18.48
C VAL A 643 -14.93 -0.33 -18.71
N ARG A 644 -14.60 0.78 -18.05
CA ARG A 644 -13.22 1.30 -17.98
C ARG A 644 -12.69 1.19 -16.56
N VAL A 645 -11.53 0.57 -16.44
CA VAL A 645 -10.77 0.41 -15.20
C VAL A 645 -9.52 1.27 -15.29
N SER A 646 -9.35 2.24 -14.40
CA SER A 646 -8.24 3.20 -14.44
C SER A 646 -7.41 3.08 -13.16
N GLY A 647 -6.13 2.70 -13.30
CA GLY A 647 -5.16 2.70 -12.21
C GLY A 647 -4.26 3.92 -12.30
N THR A 648 -3.98 4.59 -11.19
CA THR A 648 -3.07 5.75 -11.11
C THR A 648 -1.97 5.48 -10.10
N TYR A 649 -0.72 5.46 -10.55
CA TYR A 649 0.46 5.26 -9.73
C TYR A 649 1.04 6.60 -9.23
N ASN A 650 1.40 6.64 -7.94
CA ASN A 650 2.03 7.76 -7.27
C ASN A 650 3.14 7.23 -6.34
N SER A 651 4.39 7.35 -6.77
CA SER A 651 5.61 6.91 -6.06
C SER A 651 5.86 7.60 -4.71
N LYS A 652 5.13 8.66 -4.41
CA LYS A 652 5.20 9.50 -3.19
C LYS A 652 4.00 9.33 -2.25
N ALA A 653 3.06 8.43 -2.54
CA ALA A 653 1.91 8.17 -1.69
C ALA A 653 2.32 7.61 -0.31
N SER A 654 1.63 8.05 0.74
CA SER A 654 1.75 7.50 2.11
C SER A 654 0.70 6.41 2.33
N GLY A 655 0.78 5.32 1.55
CA GLY A 655 -0.19 4.22 1.52
C GLY A 655 0.06 3.31 0.31
N ASP A 656 -0.98 2.64 -0.20
CA ASP A 656 -0.91 1.96 -1.50
C ASP A 656 -0.55 3.00 -2.59
N PRO A 657 0.55 2.81 -3.35
CA PRO A 657 0.94 3.74 -4.40
C PRO A 657 0.04 3.67 -5.65
N ILE A 658 -0.97 2.78 -5.71
CA ILE A 658 -1.90 2.65 -6.85
C ILE A 658 -3.35 2.91 -6.40
N ALA A 659 -3.91 4.04 -6.84
CA ALA A 659 -5.35 4.28 -6.75
C ALA A 659 -6.07 3.61 -7.94
N ILE A 660 -7.10 2.80 -7.68
CA ILE A 660 -7.89 2.10 -8.71
C ILE A 660 -9.30 2.69 -8.77
N THR A 661 -9.82 2.92 -9.97
CA THR A 661 -11.18 3.39 -10.24
C THR A 661 -11.86 2.56 -11.33
N THR A 662 -13.17 2.38 -11.25
CA THR A 662 -13.98 1.70 -12.27
C THR A 662 -15.15 2.58 -12.69
N SER A 663 -15.56 2.48 -13.96
CA SER A 663 -16.63 3.29 -14.56
C SER A 663 -17.35 2.52 -15.66
N TYR A 664 -18.67 2.74 -15.79
CA TYR A 664 -19.57 1.92 -16.62
C TYR A 664 -20.50 2.81 -17.45
N GLY A 665 -20.19 3.02 -18.75
CA GLY A 665 -21.00 3.83 -19.66
C GLY A 665 -20.80 5.36 -19.57
N GLU A 666 -21.75 6.13 -20.14
CA GLU A 666 -21.70 7.61 -20.21
C GLU A 666 -22.41 8.32 -19.03
N GLY A 667 -22.83 7.56 -18.02
CA GLY A 667 -23.39 8.06 -16.77
C GLY A 667 -22.75 7.35 -15.58
N THR A 668 -23.04 7.85 -14.38
CA THR A 668 -22.64 7.19 -13.13
C THR A 668 -23.75 7.33 -12.10
N LEU A 669 -24.19 6.23 -11.50
CA LEU A 669 -24.98 6.19 -10.28
C LEU A 669 -24.12 5.73 -9.10
N SER A 670 -24.15 6.47 -8.00
CA SER A 670 -23.70 6.01 -6.69
C SER A 670 -24.74 6.34 -5.61
N ALA A 671 -24.58 5.77 -4.42
CA ALA A 671 -25.45 6.01 -3.28
C ALA A 671 -24.64 6.17 -1.99
N THR A 672 -25.08 7.05 -1.11
CA THR A 672 -24.45 7.37 0.18
C THR A 672 -25.48 7.36 1.31
N TYR A 673 -25.06 6.99 2.52
CA TYR A 673 -25.81 7.24 3.75
C TYR A 673 -25.24 8.49 4.42
N GLU A 674 -25.97 9.61 4.37
CA GLU A 674 -25.51 10.92 4.82
C GLU A 674 -26.62 11.67 5.58
N ASN A 675 -26.25 12.41 6.64
CA ASN A 675 -27.18 13.17 7.50
C ASN A 675 -28.36 12.36 8.11
N GLY A 676 -28.26 11.03 8.12
CA GLY A 676 -29.27 10.09 8.60
C GLY A 676 -30.26 9.60 7.53
N GLY A 677 -30.08 9.98 6.26
CA GLY A 677 -30.85 9.50 5.11
C GLY A 677 -29.98 8.83 4.05
N ILE A 678 -30.64 8.27 3.03
CA ILE A 678 -29.95 7.70 1.87
C ILE A 678 -30.13 8.63 0.69
N VAL A 679 -29.03 8.98 0.02
CA VAL A 679 -29.00 9.90 -1.12
C VAL A 679 -28.41 9.16 -2.33
N ALA A 680 -29.14 9.14 -3.44
CA ALA A 680 -28.56 8.79 -4.74
C ALA A 680 -27.81 10.01 -5.31
N ARG A 681 -26.65 9.77 -5.91
CA ARG A 681 -25.86 10.78 -6.62
C ARG A 681 -25.65 10.28 -8.05
N VAL A 682 -26.10 11.05 -9.03
CA VAL A 682 -26.05 10.69 -10.45
C VAL A 682 -25.36 11.75 -11.30
N ASN A 683 -24.69 11.27 -12.36
CA ASN A 683 -24.22 12.09 -13.47
C ASN A 683 -24.69 11.44 -14.78
N GLY A 684 -25.12 12.24 -15.75
CA GLY A 684 -25.66 11.77 -17.05
C GLY A 684 -27.06 11.10 -17.01
N ILE A 685 -27.59 10.75 -15.83
CA ILE A 685 -28.87 10.04 -15.66
C ILE A 685 -29.96 11.03 -15.21
N ALA A 686 -31.16 10.92 -15.76
CA ALA A 686 -32.30 11.81 -15.46
C ALA A 686 -33.58 11.01 -15.14
N GLY A 687 -34.49 11.63 -14.38
CA GLY A 687 -35.79 11.05 -14.00
C GLY A 687 -35.91 10.80 -12.50
N ALA A 688 -36.36 9.60 -12.13
CA ALA A 688 -36.53 9.18 -10.74
C ALA A 688 -35.51 8.12 -10.36
N ALA A 689 -34.95 8.24 -9.15
CA ALA A 689 -34.27 7.15 -8.48
C ALA A 689 -35.26 6.38 -7.59
N THR A 690 -35.02 5.09 -7.40
CA THR A 690 -35.78 4.21 -6.48
C THR A 690 -34.84 3.49 -5.53
N ILE A 691 -35.35 3.02 -4.40
CA ILE A 691 -34.59 2.22 -3.43
C ILE A 691 -35.41 1.03 -2.92
N SER A 692 -34.74 -0.10 -2.73
CA SER A 692 -35.28 -1.31 -2.11
C SER A 692 -34.28 -1.92 -1.14
N ALA A 693 -34.76 -2.45 -0.01
CA ALA A 693 -33.96 -3.32 0.85
C ALA A 693 -33.63 -4.65 0.15
N GLU A 694 -32.42 -5.15 0.38
CA GLU A 694 -32.01 -6.53 0.03
C GLU A 694 -31.91 -7.41 1.27
N THR A 695 -31.53 -6.85 2.43
CA THR A 695 -31.60 -7.55 3.72
C THR A 695 -33.05 -7.57 4.24
N ASP A 696 -33.58 -8.76 4.51
CA ASP A 696 -34.92 -8.91 5.11
C ASP A 696 -35.00 -8.21 6.48
N GLY A 697 -36.11 -7.53 6.73
CA GLY A 697 -36.30 -6.69 7.91
C GLY A 697 -35.46 -5.40 7.97
N ALA A 698 -34.78 -4.98 6.89
CA ALA A 698 -34.12 -3.68 6.84
C ALA A 698 -35.13 -2.52 6.93
N PRO A 699 -34.82 -1.44 7.67
CA PRO A 699 -35.69 -0.26 7.73
C PRO A 699 -35.56 0.56 6.44
N MET A 700 -36.68 0.93 5.82
CA MET A 700 -36.68 1.78 4.63
C MET A 700 -36.52 3.28 4.98
N PRO A 701 -35.95 4.10 4.07
CA PRO A 701 -36.00 5.55 4.19
C PRO A 701 -37.43 6.11 4.02
N GLN A 702 -37.60 7.40 4.31
CA GLN A 702 -38.89 8.11 4.25
C GLN A 702 -39.64 7.97 2.91
N CYS A 703 -38.93 7.85 1.79
CA CYS A 703 -39.50 7.62 0.46
C CYS A 703 -38.77 6.49 -0.27
N ALA A 704 -39.51 5.55 -0.87
CA ALA A 704 -38.94 4.49 -1.71
C ALA A 704 -38.55 4.98 -3.13
N SER A 705 -38.85 6.24 -3.46
CA SER A 705 -38.48 6.89 -4.72
C SER A 705 -38.30 8.39 -4.54
N ALA A 706 -37.35 8.98 -5.27
CA ALA A 706 -37.03 10.40 -5.25
C ALA A 706 -36.78 10.90 -6.69
N GLN A 707 -37.09 12.16 -6.98
CA GLN A 707 -36.73 12.77 -8.27
C GLN A 707 -35.27 13.21 -8.25
N ILE A 708 -34.58 13.06 -9.37
CA ILE A 708 -33.22 13.57 -9.57
C ILE A 708 -33.29 15.10 -9.73
N GLY A 709 -32.65 15.82 -8.82
CA GLY A 709 -32.51 17.27 -8.84
C GLY A 709 -31.52 17.76 -9.91
N SER A 710 -31.52 19.08 -10.14
CA SER A 710 -30.60 19.73 -11.09
C SER A 710 -29.13 19.72 -10.68
N ASP A 711 -28.84 19.29 -9.45
CA ASP A 711 -27.51 19.04 -8.90
C ASP A 711 -27.06 17.57 -9.02
N GLY A 712 -27.89 16.71 -9.62
CA GLY A 712 -27.65 15.28 -9.73
C GLY A 712 -27.95 14.48 -8.45
N THR A 713 -28.65 15.03 -7.46
CA THR A 713 -29.00 14.29 -6.24
C THR A 713 -30.45 13.82 -6.22
N ALA A 714 -30.72 12.69 -5.57
CA ALA A 714 -32.08 12.26 -5.23
C ALA A 714 -32.09 11.72 -3.79
N ASP A 715 -32.58 12.53 -2.85
CA ASP A 715 -32.67 12.20 -1.42
C ASP A 715 -33.93 11.36 -1.14
N PHE A 716 -33.75 10.14 -0.64
CA PHE A 716 -34.83 9.26 -0.19
C PHE A 716 -35.34 9.61 1.22
N GLY A 717 -34.64 10.50 1.92
CA GLY A 717 -34.92 10.92 3.28
C GLY A 717 -34.42 9.93 4.34
N LYS A 718 -34.78 10.21 5.59
CA LYS A 718 -34.18 9.55 6.77
C LYS A 718 -34.61 8.09 6.95
N VAL A 719 -33.70 7.26 7.47
CA VAL A 719 -33.95 5.85 7.79
C VAL A 719 -34.11 5.67 9.29
N ASP A 720 -35.24 5.10 9.74
CA ASP A 720 -35.47 4.79 11.16
C ASP A 720 -34.86 3.45 11.57
N PHE A 721 -33.57 3.48 11.89
CA PHE A 721 -32.85 2.34 12.45
C PHE A 721 -33.17 2.04 13.93
N SER A 722 -34.07 2.76 14.62
CA SER A 722 -34.31 2.52 16.05
C SER A 722 -34.93 1.15 16.35
N LYS A 723 -35.68 0.57 15.40
CA LYS A 723 -36.56 -0.59 15.64
C LYS A 723 -36.00 -1.97 15.20
N VAL A 724 -34.74 -2.04 14.75
CA VAL A 724 -34.18 -3.24 14.10
C VAL A 724 -32.99 -3.85 14.86
N ASN A 725 -32.53 -5.03 14.43
CA ASN A 725 -31.31 -5.72 14.88
C ASN A 725 -30.04 -4.85 14.79
N SER A 726 -28.94 -5.25 15.44
CA SER A 726 -27.59 -4.83 15.05
C SER A 726 -27.08 -5.76 13.96
N GLY A 727 -26.51 -5.21 12.89
CA GLY A 727 -26.08 -5.96 11.71
C GLY A 727 -25.94 -5.08 10.47
N THR A 728 -25.50 -5.68 9.36
CA THR A 728 -25.39 -5.02 8.06
C THR A 728 -26.71 -5.07 7.30
N TYR A 729 -27.19 -3.90 6.87
CA TYR A 729 -28.38 -3.76 6.04
C TYR A 729 -28.00 -3.33 4.63
N LYS A 730 -28.25 -4.20 3.64
CA LYS A 730 -28.02 -3.91 2.22
C LYS A 730 -29.23 -3.25 1.59
N TYR A 731 -28.97 -2.25 0.76
CA TYR A 731 -29.94 -1.53 -0.05
C TYR A 731 -29.49 -1.50 -1.52
N LEU A 732 -30.45 -1.61 -2.42
CA LEU A 732 -30.26 -1.43 -3.86
C LEU A 732 -30.94 -0.13 -4.27
N VAL A 733 -30.14 0.86 -4.66
CA VAL A 733 -30.59 2.12 -5.24
C VAL A 733 -30.54 1.96 -6.77
N SER A 734 -31.58 2.39 -7.49
CA SER A 734 -31.66 2.25 -8.95
C SER A 734 -32.04 3.58 -9.61
N ALA A 735 -31.44 3.89 -10.76
CA ALA A 735 -31.78 5.05 -11.58
C ALA A 735 -31.60 4.71 -13.07
N GLY A 736 -32.69 4.71 -13.84
CA GLY A 736 -32.68 4.21 -15.21
C GLY A 736 -32.26 2.73 -15.27
N SER A 737 -31.25 2.42 -16.07
CA SER A 737 -30.62 1.08 -16.19
C SER A 737 -29.56 0.77 -15.13
N HIS A 738 -29.22 1.74 -14.28
CA HIS A 738 -28.09 1.70 -13.36
C HIS A 738 -28.54 1.28 -11.95
N VAL A 739 -27.74 0.45 -11.27
CA VAL A 739 -28.01 0.00 -9.90
C VAL A 739 -26.77 0.14 -9.03
N ALA A 740 -26.94 0.75 -7.87
CA ALA A 740 -25.95 0.96 -6.83
C ALA A 740 -26.28 0.09 -5.60
N GLU A 741 -25.31 -0.71 -5.16
CA GLU A 741 -25.37 -1.50 -3.92
C GLU A 741 -24.80 -0.68 -2.76
N LEU A 742 -25.59 -0.45 -1.70
CA LEU A 742 -25.20 0.33 -0.52
C LEU A 742 -25.35 -0.53 0.74
N GLU A 743 -24.26 -0.75 1.47
CA GLU A 743 -24.28 -1.37 2.80
C GLU A 743 -24.38 -0.29 3.89
N VAL A 744 -25.31 -0.45 4.83
CA VAL A 744 -25.42 0.38 6.04
C VAL A 744 -25.37 -0.51 7.27
N THR A 745 -24.22 -0.56 7.92
CA THR A 745 -24.00 -1.38 9.13
C THR A 745 -24.48 -0.65 10.38
N ARG A 746 -25.44 -1.25 11.09
CA ARG A 746 -25.87 -0.82 12.42
C ARG A 746 -25.09 -1.61 13.48
N GLY A 747 -23.91 -1.13 13.83
CA GLY A 747 -23.19 -1.65 15.00
C GLY A 747 -23.80 -1.16 16.32
N SER A 748 -23.42 -1.80 17.42
CA SER A 748 -23.49 -1.17 18.74
C SER A 748 -22.22 -0.35 18.92
N HIS A 749 -22.34 0.97 19.02
CA HIS A 749 -21.19 1.86 19.15
C HIS A 749 -21.22 2.57 20.51
N ASP A 750 -20.12 2.49 21.25
CA ASP A 750 -19.93 3.30 22.45
C ASP A 750 -19.73 4.76 22.02
N THR A 751 -20.77 5.59 22.17
CA THR A 751 -20.59 7.03 22.01
C THR A 751 -19.86 7.56 23.23
N SER A 752 -18.66 8.12 23.03
CA SER A 752 -17.88 8.70 24.12
C SER A 752 -17.23 10.01 23.72
N ILE A 753 -17.17 10.91 24.70
CA ILE A 753 -16.35 12.12 24.65
C ILE A 753 -15.40 11.99 25.83
N THR A 754 -14.13 11.70 25.54
CA THR A 754 -13.04 11.62 26.50
C THR A 754 -12.19 12.88 26.36
N PRO A 755 -12.54 13.98 27.06
CA PRO A 755 -11.72 15.19 27.05
C PRO A 755 -10.44 14.91 27.83
N ALA A 756 -9.31 15.27 27.23
CA ALA A 756 -7.99 15.08 27.78
C ALA A 756 -7.29 16.43 27.92
N PHE A 757 -6.43 16.53 28.93
CA PHE A 757 -5.49 17.63 29.03
C PHE A 757 -4.09 17.02 29.10
N SER A 758 -3.36 17.12 27.99
CA SER A 758 -2.00 16.61 27.88
C SER A 758 -1.05 17.72 28.28
N GLN A 759 -0.38 17.58 29.43
CA GLN A 759 0.58 18.58 29.91
C GLN A 759 1.81 18.59 28.98
N ASP A 760 2.26 19.78 28.60
CA ASP A 760 3.49 19.96 27.83
C ASP A 760 4.69 19.56 28.73
N ASN A 761 5.66 18.81 28.19
CA ASN A 761 6.74 18.19 28.98
C ASN A 761 7.46 19.19 29.91
N GLY A 762 7.21 19.11 31.22
CA GLY A 762 7.86 19.94 32.25
C GLY A 762 7.31 21.37 32.38
N ALA A 763 6.42 21.82 31.51
CA ALA A 763 5.86 23.16 31.55
C ALA A 763 4.56 23.21 32.37
N PRO A 764 4.22 24.33 33.03
CA PRO A 764 2.91 24.57 33.63
C PRO A 764 1.87 24.97 32.56
N SER A 765 1.85 24.26 31.44
CA SER A 765 0.95 24.48 30.29
C SER A 765 0.64 23.13 29.64
N GLY A 766 -0.31 23.08 28.72
CA GLY A 766 -0.66 21.83 28.05
C GLY A 766 -1.68 21.97 26.94
N THR A 767 -1.78 20.95 26.10
CA THR A 767 -2.75 20.86 25.01
C THR A 767 -4.06 20.30 25.51
N LEU A 768 -5.15 21.05 25.31
CA LEU A 768 -6.51 20.61 25.62
C LEU A 768 -7.11 19.94 24.38
N SER A 769 -7.57 18.70 24.53
CA SER A 769 -8.05 17.86 23.44
C SER A 769 -9.27 17.02 23.87
N ALA A 770 -9.85 16.29 22.92
CA ALA A 770 -10.76 15.20 23.22
C ALA A 770 -10.60 14.07 22.19
N THR A 771 -10.78 12.83 22.64
CA THR A 771 -11.13 11.72 21.76
C THR A 771 -12.64 11.56 21.76
N VAL A 772 -13.23 11.57 20.58
CA VAL A 772 -14.67 11.55 20.35
C VAL A 772 -15.01 10.33 19.49
N LYS A 773 -15.65 9.33 20.10
CA LYS A 773 -16.04 8.09 19.41
C LYS A 773 -17.53 8.15 19.07
N GLY A 774 -17.87 7.92 17.79
CA GLY A 774 -19.26 7.81 17.33
C GLY A 774 -20.08 9.12 17.37
N LEU A 775 -19.42 10.28 17.34
CA LEU A 775 -20.05 11.60 17.21
C LEU A 775 -19.17 12.48 16.31
N GLY A 776 -19.73 13.08 15.26
CA GLY A 776 -18.99 13.95 14.33
C GLY A 776 -19.36 15.44 14.40
N GLY A 777 -18.69 16.24 13.57
CA GLY A 777 -18.95 17.68 13.39
C GLY A 777 -18.08 18.59 14.26
N THR A 778 -18.58 19.80 14.57
CA THR A 778 -17.83 20.80 15.32
C THR A 778 -17.96 20.59 16.83
N ALA A 779 -16.82 20.37 17.48
CA ALA A 779 -16.68 20.37 18.93
C ALA A 779 -16.46 21.80 19.46
N THR A 780 -17.04 22.12 20.61
CA THR A 780 -16.87 23.40 21.29
C THR A 780 -16.37 23.19 22.72
N VAL A 781 -15.63 24.16 23.27
CA VAL A 781 -15.13 24.09 24.65
C VAL A 781 -15.42 25.36 25.43
N THR A 782 -15.86 25.20 26.68
CA THR A 782 -16.08 26.30 27.63
C THR A 782 -15.29 26.06 28.91
N ALA A 783 -14.59 27.10 29.37
CA ALA A 783 -13.79 27.08 30.60
C ALA A 783 -14.58 27.66 31.78
N SER A 784 -14.29 27.20 33.00
CA SER A 784 -14.83 27.76 34.24
C SER A 784 -14.27 29.14 34.56
N ASP A 785 -15.03 30.00 35.26
CA ASP A 785 -14.58 31.33 35.67
C ASP A 785 -13.17 31.33 36.30
N GLY A 786 -12.31 32.22 35.80
CA GLY A 786 -10.91 32.35 36.25
C GLY A 786 -9.94 31.31 35.66
N ALA A 787 -10.39 30.35 34.85
CA ALA A 787 -9.51 29.47 34.08
C ALA A 787 -8.93 30.18 32.85
N PRO A 788 -7.64 29.99 32.53
CA PRO A 788 -7.07 30.45 31.27
C PRO A 788 -7.75 29.80 30.05
N SER A 789 -7.98 30.58 29.00
CA SER A 789 -8.62 30.09 27.78
C SER A 789 -7.71 29.16 26.96
N PRO A 790 -8.25 28.11 26.32
CA PRO A 790 -7.53 27.41 25.27
C PRO A 790 -7.36 28.27 24.02
N GLN A 791 -6.32 27.97 23.25
CA GLN A 791 -5.97 28.60 21.97
C GLN A 791 -7.15 28.68 20.99
N ASN A 792 -7.97 27.63 20.91
CA ASN A 792 -9.18 27.57 20.08
C ASN A 792 -10.41 27.23 20.94
N ALA A 793 -11.47 28.03 20.85
CA ALA A 793 -12.75 27.74 21.52
C ALA A 793 -13.60 26.67 20.79
N THR A 794 -13.25 26.36 19.53
CA THR A 794 -13.95 25.40 18.66
C THR A 794 -12.94 24.66 17.78
N ALA A 795 -13.25 23.41 17.44
CA ALA A 795 -12.46 22.58 16.52
C ALA A 795 -13.38 21.55 15.83
N GLN A 796 -12.99 21.01 14.68
CA GLN A 796 -13.72 19.87 14.09
C GLN A 796 -13.25 18.55 14.73
N VAL A 797 -14.14 17.56 14.77
CA VAL A 797 -13.77 16.16 14.99
C VAL A 797 -13.13 15.63 13.70
N GLY A 798 -11.90 15.13 13.78
CA GLY A 798 -11.22 14.46 12.67
C GLY A 798 -11.75 13.04 12.42
N ASP A 799 -11.39 12.45 11.29
CA ASP A 799 -11.91 11.13 10.87
C ASP A 799 -11.47 9.98 11.82
N ASP A 800 -10.40 10.19 12.59
CA ASP A 800 -9.92 9.30 13.67
C ASP A 800 -10.64 9.52 15.02
N GLY A 801 -11.58 10.48 15.08
CA GLY A 801 -12.25 10.92 16.30
C GLY A 801 -11.44 11.92 17.14
N SER A 802 -10.29 12.42 16.67
CA SER A 802 -9.50 13.40 17.43
C SER A 802 -10.08 14.82 17.36
N VAL A 803 -9.91 15.57 18.45
CA VAL A 803 -10.23 17.00 18.56
C VAL A 803 -9.10 17.69 19.32
N SER A 804 -8.57 18.80 18.81
CA SER A 804 -7.60 19.64 19.53
C SER A 804 -8.08 21.09 19.63
N PHE A 805 -8.19 21.58 20.86
CA PHE A 805 -8.44 22.98 21.18
C PHE A 805 -7.14 23.79 21.33
N GLY A 806 -5.98 23.16 21.05
CA GLY A 806 -4.66 23.76 21.14
C GLY A 806 -4.19 23.97 22.59
N LYS A 807 -3.20 24.83 22.78
CA LYS A 807 -2.55 25.03 24.09
C LYS A 807 -3.40 25.85 25.06
N VAL A 808 -3.22 25.57 26.34
CA VAL A 808 -3.64 26.36 27.51
C VAL A 808 -2.38 26.63 28.34
N ASP A 809 -2.12 27.89 28.69
CA ASP A 809 -1.07 28.22 29.66
C ASP A 809 -1.67 28.34 31.07
N LEU A 810 -1.07 27.66 32.05
CA LEU A 810 -1.43 27.68 33.46
C LEU A 810 -0.27 28.21 34.34
N SER A 811 0.79 28.76 33.75
CA SER A 811 1.98 29.31 34.42
C SER A 811 1.62 30.31 35.53
N SER A 812 0.77 31.28 35.19
CA SER A 812 0.26 32.34 36.06
C SER A 812 -0.94 31.92 36.91
N ALA A 813 -1.46 30.69 36.75
CA ALA A 813 -2.62 30.21 37.47
C ALA A 813 -2.32 30.04 38.97
N GLN A 814 -3.36 30.23 39.79
CA GLN A 814 -3.29 30.00 41.23
C GLN A 814 -3.50 28.51 41.54
N ALA A 815 -3.11 28.09 42.75
CA ALA A 815 -3.39 26.72 43.19
C ALA A 815 -4.91 26.53 43.35
N GLY A 816 -5.48 25.55 42.66
CA GLY A 816 -6.93 25.36 42.51
C GLY A 816 -7.29 24.44 41.33
N THR A 817 -8.58 24.16 41.16
CA THR A 817 -9.08 23.25 40.11
C THR A 817 -9.90 24.00 39.08
N TYR A 818 -9.39 24.06 37.85
CA TYR A 818 -10.01 24.68 36.69
C TYR A 818 -10.72 23.61 35.85
N THR A 819 -11.89 23.89 35.29
CA THR A 819 -12.68 22.87 34.56
C THR A 819 -13.05 23.32 33.16
N TYR A 820 -12.75 22.48 32.18
CA TYR A 820 -13.07 22.66 30.78
C TYR A 820 -14.18 21.67 30.39
N THR A 821 -15.25 22.18 29.78
CA THR A 821 -16.40 21.40 29.32
C THR A 821 -16.37 21.33 27.80
N VAL A 822 -16.14 20.13 27.25
CA VAL A 822 -16.17 19.87 25.80
C VAL A 822 -17.57 19.40 25.42
N THR A 823 -18.14 19.98 24.36
CA THR A 823 -19.49 19.67 23.87
C THR A 823 -19.45 19.30 22.39
N VAL A 824 -20.06 18.16 22.03
CA VAL A 824 -20.17 17.65 20.66
C VAL A 824 -21.56 17.02 20.49
N GLY A 825 -22.27 17.32 19.40
CA GLY A 825 -23.60 16.74 19.13
C GLY A 825 -24.65 16.96 20.22
N GLY A 826 -24.51 18.01 21.05
CA GLY A 826 -25.38 18.27 22.21
C GLY A 826 -25.10 17.39 23.44
N LYS A 827 -24.07 16.53 23.40
CA LYS A 827 -23.53 15.80 24.56
C LYS A 827 -22.31 16.56 25.10
N SER A 828 -22.05 16.48 26.41
CA SER A 828 -20.94 17.20 27.05
C SER A 828 -20.17 16.35 28.04
N ALA A 829 -18.85 16.48 28.04
CA ALA A 829 -17.92 15.87 28.98
C ALA A 829 -17.02 16.94 29.61
N LYS A 830 -16.33 16.61 30.71
CA LYS A 830 -15.48 17.58 31.43
C LYS A 830 -14.09 17.03 31.73
N VAL A 831 -13.08 17.90 31.64
CA VAL A 831 -11.76 17.65 32.22
C VAL A 831 -11.45 18.76 33.23
N SER A 832 -11.08 18.36 34.44
CA SER A 832 -10.71 19.27 35.52
C SER A 832 -9.21 19.19 35.76
N VAL A 833 -8.51 20.31 35.54
CA VAL A 833 -7.06 20.44 35.75
C VAL A 833 -6.83 21.10 37.10
N THR A 834 -6.21 20.37 38.03
CA THR A 834 -5.84 20.89 39.35
C THR A 834 -4.38 21.32 39.34
N VAL A 835 -4.16 22.61 39.59
CA VAL A 835 -2.84 23.21 39.85
C VAL A 835 -2.57 23.10 41.35
N SER A 836 -1.46 22.49 41.75
CA SER A 836 -0.95 22.56 43.12
C SER A 836 0.52 22.97 43.13
N LYS A 837 0.96 23.62 44.21
CA LYS A 837 2.30 24.20 44.35
C LYS A 837 2.89 23.75 45.69
N GLU A 838 4.01 23.04 45.66
CA GLU A 838 4.66 22.40 46.81
C GLU A 838 6.17 22.70 46.81
N THR A 839 6.69 23.26 47.90
CA THR A 839 8.14 23.54 48.04
C THR A 839 8.83 22.44 48.82
N LYS A 840 9.92 21.90 48.27
CA LYS A 840 10.73 20.82 48.86
C LYS A 840 12.22 21.15 48.89
N THR A 841 12.88 20.63 49.91
CA THR A 841 14.32 20.79 50.17
C THR A 841 14.91 19.41 50.46
N GLU A 842 15.67 18.85 49.52
CA GLU A 842 16.35 17.56 49.65
C GLU A 842 17.85 17.80 49.90
N THR A 843 18.38 17.29 51.02
CA THR A 843 19.82 17.39 51.35
C THR A 843 20.51 16.06 51.15
N GLY A 844 21.51 16.00 50.27
CA GLY A 844 22.41 14.84 50.17
C GLY A 844 22.90 14.47 48.77
N VAL A 845 22.34 15.06 47.71
CA VAL A 845 22.76 14.77 46.33
C VAL A 845 23.91 15.68 45.91
N SER A 846 24.93 15.08 45.29
CA SER A 846 26.07 15.76 44.69
C SER A 846 26.58 15.00 43.47
N GLY A 847 27.45 15.60 42.67
CA GLY A 847 28.01 14.92 41.50
C GLY A 847 28.96 15.78 40.70
N SER A 848 29.30 15.28 39.52
CA SER A 848 30.20 15.91 38.56
C SER A 848 29.67 15.80 37.13
N TYR A 849 29.93 16.82 36.33
CA TYR A 849 29.74 16.78 34.88
C TYR A 849 31.05 17.04 34.15
N LYS A 850 31.15 16.51 32.93
CA LYS A 850 32.21 16.78 31.96
C LYS A 850 31.55 17.08 30.61
N LEU A 851 31.89 18.24 30.05
CA LEU A 851 31.46 18.70 28.73
C LEU A 851 32.64 18.60 27.78
N THR A 852 32.47 17.88 26.65
CA THR A 852 33.52 17.61 25.67
C THR A 852 33.12 18.16 24.31
N PHE A 853 33.88 19.11 23.76
CA PHE A 853 33.61 19.67 22.43
C PHE A 853 33.90 18.65 21.32
N ALA A 854 33.01 18.57 20.33
CA ALA A 854 33.01 17.56 19.26
C ALA A 854 33.21 18.15 17.85
N GLY A 855 33.36 19.47 17.72
CA GLY A 855 33.43 20.17 16.43
C GLY A 855 32.05 20.54 15.87
N ASN A 856 32.03 21.50 14.94
CA ASN A 856 30.82 22.00 14.26
C ASN A 856 29.66 22.35 15.22
N ASN A 857 29.93 23.15 16.27
CA ASN A 857 28.92 23.57 17.25
C ASN A 857 28.21 22.41 17.99
N ARG A 858 28.90 21.28 18.16
CA ARG A 858 28.43 20.14 18.96
C ARG A 858 29.31 19.87 20.17
N TYR A 859 28.69 19.41 21.24
CA TYR A 859 29.33 18.93 22.45
C TYR A 859 28.73 17.59 22.89
N PHE A 860 29.47 16.84 23.71
CA PHE A 860 28.95 15.71 24.49
C PHE A 860 28.99 16.05 25.98
N LEU A 861 27.83 15.98 26.63
CA LEU A 861 27.71 16.14 28.08
C LEU A 861 27.65 14.76 28.75
N HIS A 862 28.59 14.50 29.65
CA HIS A 862 28.62 13.34 30.53
C HIS A 862 28.38 13.77 31.98
N VAL A 863 27.51 13.06 32.70
CA VAL A 863 27.14 13.39 34.09
C VAL A 863 27.14 12.15 34.96
N SER A 864 27.76 12.24 36.14
CA SER A 864 27.76 11.20 37.16
C SER A 864 27.33 11.80 38.51
N ALA A 865 26.29 11.20 39.12
CA ALA A 865 25.57 11.77 40.26
C ALA A 865 25.50 10.79 41.43
N ASN A 866 26.09 11.17 42.58
CA ASN A 866 25.93 10.47 43.83
C ASN A 866 24.61 10.89 44.51
N VAL A 867 23.65 9.96 44.49
CA VAL A 867 22.30 10.12 45.05
C VAL A 867 22.09 9.27 46.31
N GLY A 868 23.11 8.52 46.73
CA GLY A 868 23.08 7.68 47.92
C GLY A 868 22.39 6.32 47.71
N ALA A 869 22.75 5.37 48.58
CA ALA A 869 22.37 3.96 48.44
C ALA A 869 20.84 3.69 48.52
N ALA A 870 20.05 4.64 49.04
CA ALA A 870 18.58 4.53 49.10
C ALA A 870 17.89 4.56 47.71
N TYR A 871 18.61 5.00 46.68
CA TYR A 871 18.13 4.98 45.29
C TYR A 871 18.64 3.77 44.48
N ASN A 872 19.48 2.89 45.06
CA ASN A 872 20.02 1.71 44.36
C ASN A 872 18.92 0.89 43.65
N GLY A 873 19.18 0.53 42.40
CA GLY A 873 18.25 -0.23 41.56
C GLY A 873 17.13 0.61 40.93
N LYS A 874 16.88 1.84 41.39
CA LYS A 874 16.02 2.79 40.69
C LYS A 874 16.75 3.39 39.50
N THR A 875 16.01 3.65 38.42
CA THR A 875 16.47 4.53 37.34
C THR A 875 16.28 5.99 37.78
N LEU A 876 17.08 6.90 37.23
CA LEU A 876 16.96 8.36 37.26
C LEU A 876 17.05 8.92 35.83
N ALA A 877 16.59 10.15 35.62
CA ALA A 877 16.69 10.88 34.36
C ALA A 877 17.49 12.18 34.51
N LEU A 878 18.27 12.52 33.49
CA LEU A 878 18.96 13.79 33.30
C LEU A 878 18.26 14.57 32.19
N SER A 879 18.14 15.88 32.35
CA SER A 879 17.59 16.76 31.30
C SER A 879 17.87 18.24 31.56
N PRO A 880 18.07 19.06 30.52
CA PRO A 880 18.03 20.52 30.66
C PRO A 880 16.64 20.98 31.14
N SER A 881 16.58 22.10 31.85
CA SER A 881 15.37 22.62 32.48
C SER A 881 14.37 23.20 31.48
N ASP A 882 14.85 23.70 30.35
CA ASP A 882 14.06 24.21 29.22
C ASP A 882 13.33 23.09 28.43
N ASN A 883 13.84 21.86 28.49
CA ASN A 883 13.40 20.68 27.72
C ASN A 883 13.42 20.88 26.18
N VAL A 884 14.30 21.74 25.63
CA VAL A 884 14.41 21.99 24.19
C VAL A 884 15.39 21.02 23.52
N GLY A 885 15.01 20.41 22.39
CA GLY A 885 15.88 19.67 21.46
C GLY A 885 16.52 18.35 21.93
N TRP A 886 16.70 18.15 23.24
CA TRP A 886 17.52 17.09 23.83
C TRP A 886 16.86 15.70 23.88
N GLN A 887 17.66 14.64 23.68
CA GLN A 887 17.27 13.29 24.08
C GLN A 887 17.41 13.12 25.60
N ARG A 888 16.45 12.47 26.27
CA ARG A 888 16.45 12.30 27.73
C ARG A 888 17.31 11.11 28.15
N ALA A 889 18.52 11.39 28.61
CA ALA A 889 19.40 10.38 29.20
C ALA A 889 18.84 9.83 30.53
N THR A 890 19.01 8.52 30.75
CA THR A 890 18.58 7.86 31.99
C THR A 890 19.65 6.91 32.51
N ALA A 891 19.74 6.78 33.84
CA ALA A 891 20.81 6.08 34.54
C ALA A 891 20.25 5.21 35.67
N LYS A 892 20.68 3.94 35.78
CA LYS A 892 20.27 3.06 36.87
C LYS A 892 21.26 3.15 38.03
N VAL A 893 20.79 3.65 39.18
CA VAL A 893 21.62 3.92 40.36
C VAL A 893 22.25 2.62 40.87
N THR A 894 23.58 2.60 40.91
CA THR A 894 24.38 1.45 41.29
C THR A 894 25.41 1.88 42.32
N LYS A 895 25.45 1.20 43.49
CA LYS A 895 26.30 1.56 44.65
C LYS A 895 26.11 3.02 45.13
N GLY A 896 24.95 3.63 44.86
CA GLY A 896 24.60 5.01 45.20
C GLY A 896 24.88 6.05 44.09
N VAL A 897 25.45 5.64 42.96
CA VAL A 897 25.79 6.53 41.84
C VAL A 897 24.91 6.24 40.62
N ALA A 898 24.34 7.27 40.01
CA ALA A 898 23.76 7.23 38.67
C ALA A 898 24.74 7.86 37.68
N ASP A 899 25.18 7.08 36.70
CA ASP A 899 26.01 7.57 35.59
C ASP A 899 25.17 7.57 34.31
N PHE A 900 25.11 8.73 33.64
CA PHE A 900 24.21 8.97 32.52
C PHE A 900 24.84 8.74 31.13
N GLY A 901 26.14 8.40 31.06
CA GLY A 901 26.87 8.31 29.80
C GLY A 901 27.01 9.65 29.07
N SER A 902 27.57 9.61 27.86
CA SER A 902 27.76 10.81 27.02
C SER A 902 26.53 11.08 26.14
N VAL A 903 25.99 12.30 26.18
CA VAL A 903 24.80 12.71 25.42
C VAL A 903 25.15 13.81 24.44
N GLU A 904 24.73 13.68 23.17
CA GLU A 904 24.95 14.72 22.15
C GLU A 904 24.12 15.99 22.46
N TRP A 905 24.78 17.14 22.36
CA TRP A 905 24.22 18.47 22.57
C TRP A 905 24.76 19.42 21.49
N TRP A 906 23.95 20.41 21.15
CA TRP A 906 24.22 21.40 20.10
C TRP A 906 24.22 22.79 20.73
N ASP A 907 25.24 23.59 20.42
CA ASP A 907 25.40 25.00 20.77
C ASP A 907 24.23 25.79 20.15
N ASP A 908 23.37 26.38 20.99
CA ASP A 908 22.25 27.24 20.58
C ASP A 908 22.52 28.74 20.77
N GLY A 909 23.76 29.11 21.15
CA GLY A 909 24.20 30.48 21.40
C GLY A 909 23.97 31.01 22.82
N SER A 910 23.87 30.12 23.81
CA SER A 910 23.65 30.44 25.24
C SER A 910 24.92 30.21 26.08
N ASP A 911 25.25 31.16 26.96
CA ASP A 911 26.44 31.06 27.83
C ASP A 911 26.32 29.95 28.90
N SER A 912 25.13 29.41 29.19
CA SER A 912 24.93 28.40 30.24
C SER A 912 23.52 27.79 30.28
N HIS A 913 23.42 26.49 30.55
CA HIS A 913 22.13 25.78 30.73
C HIS A 913 22.03 25.12 32.11
N ASP A 914 20.83 25.20 32.71
CA ASP A 914 20.50 24.51 33.95
C ASP A 914 20.02 23.07 33.65
N PHE A 915 20.71 22.08 34.21
CA PHE A 915 20.35 20.67 34.14
C PHE A 915 19.69 20.21 35.43
N THR A 916 18.82 19.21 35.30
CA THR A 916 18.09 18.58 36.41
C THR A 916 18.30 17.08 36.41
N ILE A 917 18.64 16.53 37.59
CA ILE A 917 18.61 15.09 37.88
C ILE A 917 17.31 14.81 38.61
N ARG A 918 16.49 13.92 38.06
CA ARG A 918 15.14 13.65 38.55
C ARG A 918 14.78 12.17 38.54
N THR A 919 13.75 11.77 39.29
CA THR A 919 13.14 10.44 39.11
C THR A 919 12.49 10.35 37.72
N PRO A 920 12.53 9.19 37.03
CA PRO A 920 12.13 9.05 35.63
C PRO A 920 10.66 8.64 35.47
N GLU A 921 9.99 8.27 36.57
CA GLU A 921 8.56 7.99 36.60
C GLU A 921 7.80 9.27 36.24
N SER A 922 6.93 9.16 35.23
CA SER A 922 6.32 10.32 34.58
C SER A 922 5.24 10.98 35.45
N TRP A 923 4.94 12.25 35.13
CA TRP A 923 3.94 13.12 35.79
C TRP A 923 4.22 13.53 37.26
N ASN A 924 5.01 12.79 38.04
CA ASN A 924 5.47 13.22 39.38
C ASN A 924 6.97 12.96 39.57
N TYR A 925 7.81 13.75 38.89
CA TYR A 925 9.26 13.65 39.04
C TYR A 925 9.74 14.47 40.24
N THR A 926 10.47 13.85 41.16
CA THR A 926 11.24 14.59 42.18
C THR A 926 12.54 15.04 41.54
N VAL A 927 12.79 16.36 41.49
CA VAL A 927 14.12 16.89 41.20
C VAL A 927 15.00 16.62 42.41
N LEU A 928 16.03 15.79 42.23
CA LEU A 928 16.97 15.36 43.27
C LEU A 928 18.17 16.31 43.35
N SER A 929 18.55 16.93 42.23
CA SER A 929 19.50 18.04 42.16
C SER A 929 19.28 18.82 40.86
N ALA A 930 19.65 20.10 40.88
CA ALA A 930 19.76 20.95 39.70
C ALA A 930 21.14 21.62 39.69
N PHE A 931 21.73 21.80 38.51
CA PHE A 931 23.07 22.36 38.36
C PHE A 931 23.26 23.03 37.00
N THR A 932 23.97 24.16 36.99
CA THR A 932 24.31 24.87 35.76
C THR A 932 25.56 24.26 35.12
N VAL A 933 25.48 23.98 33.82
CA VAL A 933 26.64 23.76 32.94
C VAL A 933 26.87 25.06 32.18
N THR A 934 28.00 25.71 32.45
CA THR A 934 28.44 26.91 31.72
C THR A 934 29.13 26.48 30.44
N GLU A 935 28.77 27.09 29.31
CA GLU A 935 29.48 26.89 28.06
C GLU A 935 30.87 27.56 28.12
N PRO A 936 31.95 26.85 27.72
CA PRO A 936 33.23 27.49 27.49
C PRO A 936 33.19 28.32 26.21
N ASN A 937 33.95 29.42 26.18
CA ASN A 937 34.27 30.10 24.93
C ASN A 937 34.81 29.07 23.91
N HIS A 938 34.24 29.09 22.70
CA HIS A 938 34.23 27.98 21.75
C HIS A 938 35.55 27.18 21.63
N GLY A 939 35.45 25.86 21.75
CA GLY A 939 36.54 24.93 21.42
C GLY A 939 37.32 24.34 22.60
N SER A 940 36.99 24.69 23.84
CA SER A 940 37.45 23.96 25.03
C SER A 940 36.32 23.14 25.64
N GLY A 941 36.64 22.24 26.58
CA GLY A 941 35.66 21.49 27.37
C GLY A 941 35.64 21.96 28.82
N THR A 942 34.49 21.91 29.49
CA THR A 942 34.35 22.24 30.92
C THR A 942 34.15 20.98 31.76
N SER A 943 34.49 21.06 33.04
CA SER A 943 34.07 20.08 34.04
C SER A 943 33.75 20.79 35.35
N GLY A 944 32.69 20.35 36.02
CA GLY A 944 32.17 21.01 37.20
C GLY A 944 31.56 20.02 38.19
N THR A 945 31.35 20.48 39.41
CA THR A 945 30.73 19.71 40.50
C THR A 945 29.53 20.45 41.06
N PHE A 946 28.54 19.69 41.55
CA PHE A 946 27.28 20.24 42.03
C PHE A 946 26.83 19.63 43.37
N GLY A 947 25.90 20.32 44.03
CA GLY A 947 25.38 19.99 45.36
C GLY A 947 23.91 20.37 45.55
N SER A 948 23.40 20.24 46.78
CA SER A 948 21.97 20.37 47.10
C SER A 948 21.40 21.79 46.91
N GLY A 949 20.22 21.88 46.31
CA GLY A 949 19.41 23.10 46.16
C GLY A 949 17.94 22.89 46.54
N THR A 950 17.17 23.99 46.56
CA THR A 950 15.75 24.02 46.96
C THR A 950 14.84 24.25 45.75
N THR A 951 13.69 23.57 45.65
CA THR A 951 12.79 23.69 44.48
C THR A 951 11.32 23.82 44.90
N THR A 952 10.57 24.68 44.19
CA THR A 952 9.11 24.72 44.27
C THR A 952 8.51 24.02 43.06
N VAL A 953 7.90 22.86 43.29
CA VAL A 953 7.26 22.03 42.27
C VAL A 953 5.83 22.56 42.04
N THR A 954 5.49 22.87 40.79
CA THR A 954 4.09 23.09 40.39
C THR A 954 3.58 21.82 39.71
N ASN A 955 2.76 21.06 40.43
CA ASN A 955 2.15 19.84 39.91
C ASN A 955 0.82 20.19 39.21
N LEU A 956 0.65 19.72 37.99
CA LEU A 956 -0.66 19.70 37.32
C LEU A 956 -1.21 18.26 37.37
N SER A 957 -2.47 18.13 37.77
CA SER A 957 -3.19 16.84 37.71
C SER A 957 -4.52 17.02 36.99
N ALA A 958 -4.63 16.43 35.81
CA ALA A 958 -5.84 16.42 35.01
C ALA A 958 -6.70 15.20 35.36
N LYS A 959 -7.94 15.43 35.78
CA LYS A 959 -8.94 14.38 35.94
C LYS A 959 -10.05 14.58 34.92
N ALA A 960 -10.10 13.69 33.93
CA ALA A 960 -11.25 13.58 33.04
C ALA A 960 -12.44 12.98 33.82
N ALA A 961 -13.62 13.57 33.62
CA ALA A 961 -14.91 12.93 33.80
C ALA A 961 -15.45 12.61 32.38
N PRO A 962 -15.01 11.49 31.78
CA PRO A 962 -15.39 11.14 30.43
C PRO A 962 -16.91 10.91 30.35
N TYR A 963 -17.53 11.42 29.30
CA TYR A 963 -18.87 11.02 28.95
C TYR A 963 -18.77 9.72 28.14
N SER A 964 -19.44 8.67 28.61
CA SER A 964 -19.65 7.45 27.84
C SER A 964 -21.09 7.01 28.00
N GLN A 965 -21.76 6.77 26.87
CA GLN A 965 -23.09 6.19 26.82
C GLN A 965 -23.14 5.22 25.64
N THR A 966 -23.44 3.95 25.92
CA THR A 966 -23.89 3.01 24.90
C THR A 966 -25.24 3.52 24.40
N SER A 967 -25.25 4.10 23.21
CA SER A 967 -26.43 4.73 22.60
C SER A 967 -26.81 3.95 21.34
N SER A 968 -28.06 3.50 21.26
CA SER A 968 -28.59 2.81 20.08
C SER A 968 -29.03 3.81 19.01
N ASP A 969 -28.06 4.47 18.35
CA ASP A 969 -28.31 5.45 17.29
C ASP A 969 -27.28 5.31 16.15
N VAL A 970 -27.60 5.82 14.95
CA VAL A 970 -26.85 5.51 13.71
C VAL A 970 -26.29 6.76 13.06
N THR A 971 -25.07 7.17 13.45
CA THR A 971 -24.32 8.25 12.78
C THR A 971 -22.80 8.04 12.78
N SER A 972 -22.19 8.32 11.62
CA SER A 972 -20.82 8.85 11.40
C SER A 972 -19.68 8.35 12.30
N ALA A 973 -18.88 7.40 11.78
CA ALA A 973 -17.40 7.40 11.84
C ALA A 973 -16.79 6.10 11.26
N SER A 974 -17.52 4.98 11.32
CA SER A 974 -16.98 3.64 10.98
C SER A 974 -17.84 2.89 9.97
N HIS A 975 -17.99 3.47 8.78
CA HIS A 975 -18.54 2.79 7.62
C HIS A 975 -17.47 2.76 6.52
N GLU A 976 -17.08 1.55 6.09
CA GLU A 976 -16.51 1.38 4.75
C GLU A 976 -17.62 1.68 3.75
N ILE A 977 -17.80 2.97 3.45
CA ILE A 977 -18.66 3.40 2.34
C ILE A 977 -17.91 3.02 1.05
N ASN A 978 -18.08 1.77 0.63
CA ASN A 978 -17.87 1.41 -0.76
C ASN A 978 -18.77 2.33 -1.58
N ALA A 979 -18.16 3.32 -2.23
CA ALA A 979 -18.86 4.19 -3.16
C ALA A 979 -19.47 3.29 -4.22
N ALA A 980 -20.80 3.18 -4.19
CA ALA A 980 -21.50 2.11 -4.89
C ALA A 980 -21.10 2.10 -6.37
N ALA A 981 -20.41 1.04 -6.79
CA ALA A 981 -20.01 0.88 -8.18
C ALA A 981 -21.27 0.75 -9.03
N ASP A 982 -21.33 1.51 -10.11
CA ASP A 982 -22.46 1.48 -11.03
C ASP A 982 -22.57 0.08 -11.66
N ILE A 983 -23.61 -0.68 -11.30
CA ILE A 983 -23.90 -1.98 -11.89
C ILE A 983 -24.98 -1.79 -12.97
N PRO A 984 -24.61 -1.71 -14.26
CA PRO A 984 -25.58 -1.61 -15.33
C PRO A 984 -26.36 -2.92 -15.48
N THR A 985 -27.66 -2.78 -15.76
CA THR A 985 -28.61 -3.90 -15.83
C THR A 985 -28.92 -4.28 -17.27
N ILE A 986 -28.56 -5.52 -17.66
CA ILE A 986 -28.94 -6.13 -18.94
C ILE A 986 -30.31 -6.79 -18.76
N THR A 987 -31.31 -6.41 -19.56
CA THR A 987 -32.72 -6.76 -19.29
C THR A 987 -33.33 -7.69 -20.34
N ASN A 988 -33.62 -8.93 -19.94
CA ASN A 988 -34.42 -9.87 -20.76
C ASN A 988 -35.90 -9.76 -20.40
N ARG A 989 -36.77 -10.26 -21.29
CA ARG A 989 -38.22 -10.29 -21.07
C ARG A 989 -38.82 -11.62 -21.48
N THR A 990 -39.75 -12.15 -20.69
CA THR A 990 -40.55 -13.32 -21.07
C THR A 990 -41.66 -12.90 -22.02
N VAL A 991 -41.86 -13.70 -23.05
CA VAL A 991 -42.80 -13.44 -24.13
C VAL A 991 -43.63 -14.67 -24.46
N VAL A 992 -44.79 -14.41 -25.04
CA VAL A 992 -45.67 -15.42 -25.64
C VAL A 992 -45.76 -15.21 -27.15
N GLU A 993 -46.03 -16.28 -27.89
CA GLU A 993 -46.60 -16.18 -29.23
C GLU A 993 -48.12 -16.38 -29.14
N VAL A 994 -48.90 -15.56 -29.85
CA VAL A 994 -50.33 -15.79 -30.05
C VAL A 994 -50.53 -16.17 -31.51
N ARG A 995 -51.40 -17.14 -31.79
CA ARG A 995 -51.68 -17.62 -33.15
C ARG A 995 -53.16 -17.59 -33.42
N ALA A 996 -53.55 -17.18 -34.61
CA ALA A 996 -54.92 -17.27 -35.10
C ALA A 996 -54.94 -17.88 -36.50
N THR A 997 -55.64 -19.00 -36.67
CA THR A 997 -55.87 -19.61 -37.98
C THR A 997 -57.28 -19.28 -38.45
N LYS A 998 -57.37 -18.72 -39.65
CA LYS A 998 -58.62 -18.41 -40.34
C LYS A 998 -59.22 -19.68 -40.92
N VAL A 999 -60.51 -19.89 -40.67
CA VAL A 999 -61.29 -20.98 -41.26
C VAL A 999 -62.51 -20.36 -41.95
N TRP A 1000 -62.81 -20.85 -43.14
CA TRP A 1000 -64.02 -20.53 -43.89
C TRP A 1000 -64.96 -21.75 -43.85
N ASN A 1001 -66.18 -21.52 -43.35
CA ASN A 1001 -67.24 -22.51 -43.24
C ASN A 1001 -68.40 -22.10 -44.15
N ASP A 1002 -68.11 -22.10 -45.44
CA ASP A 1002 -68.94 -21.60 -46.53
C ASP A 1002 -69.21 -22.70 -47.57
N GLY A 1003 -69.31 -23.95 -47.12
CA GLY A 1003 -69.55 -25.10 -48.00
C GLY A 1003 -68.44 -25.43 -48.98
N GLY A 1004 -67.27 -24.77 -48.90
CA GLY A 1004 -66.16 -24.96 -49.84
C GLY A 1004 -66.26 -24.05 -51.06
N ALA A 1005 -66.51 -22.76 -50.83
CA ALA A 1005 -66.43 -21.76 -51.89
C ALA A 1005 -64.99 -21.62 -52.42
N ASP A 1006 -64.83 -21.10 -53.64
CA ASP A 1006 -63.53 -20.81 -54.23
C ASP A 1006 -62.76 -19.80 -53.35
N PRO A 1007 -61.57 -20.13 -52.82
CA PRO A 1007 -60.78 -19.22 -51.99
C PRO A 1007 -60.48 -17.87 -52.67
N ALA A 1008 -60.41 -17.82 -54.00
CA ALA A 1008 -60.22 -16.56 -54.73
C ALA A 1008 -61.38 -15.56 -54.53
N GLY A 1009 -62.54 -16.01 -54.03
CA GLY A 1009 -63.67 -15.17 -53.63
C GLY A 1009 -63.62 -14.68 -52.18
N HIS A 1010 -62.67 -15.12 -51.35
CA HIS A 1010 -62.58 -14.71 -49.95
C HIS A 1010 -62.02 -13.29 -49.81
N PRO A 1011 -62.73 -12.39 -49.09
CA PRO A 1011 -62.25 -11.04 -48.84
C PRO A 1011 -61.04 -11.03 -47.89
N ALA A 1012 -60.29 -9.94 -47.89
CA ALA A 1012 -59.25 -9.71 -46.89
C ALA A 1012 -59.85 -9.60 -45.49
N VAL A 1013 -59.08 -10.00 -44.47
CA VAL A 1013 -59.54 -10.10 -43.09
C VAL A 1013 -58.58 -9.36 -42.16
N THR A 1014 -59.05 -8.34 -41.45
CA THR A 1014 -58.29 -7.72 -40.36
C THR A 1014 -58.55 -8.47 -39.05
N LEU A 1015 -57.47 -8.93 -38.40
CA LEU A 1015 -57.50 -9.47 -37.05
C LEU A 1015 -56.85 -8.47 -36.08
N HIS A 1016 -57.59 -8.08 -35.05
CA HIS A 1016 -57.15 -7.23 -33.97
C HIS A 1016 -56.64 -8.09 -32.80
N LEU A 1017 -55.42 -7.82 -32.34
CA LEU A 1017 -54.92 -8.43 -31.11
C LEU A 1017 -55.42 -7.63 -29.91
N MET A 1018 -56.05 -8.31 -28.95
CA MET A 1018 -56.61 -7.73 -27.73
C MET A 1018 -55.85 -8.24 -26.52
N GLN A 1019 -55.63 -7.38 -25.52
CA GLN A 1019 -54.98 -7.70 -24.26
C GLN A 1019 -55.87 -7.36 -23.06
N LYS A 1020 -55.79 -8.20 -22.02
CA LYS A 1020 -56.52 -8.05 -20.76
C LYS A 1020 -55.61 -8.36 -19.58
N VAL A 1021 -55.75 -7.57 -18.51
CA VAL A 1021 -55.08 -7.79 -17.22
C VAL A 1021 -56.13 -7.99 -16.12
N GLY A 1022 -56.05 -9.09 -15.38
CA GLY A 1022 -56.97 -9.42 -14.30
C GLY A 1022 -58.44 -9.38 -14.75
N ASN A 1023 -59.28 -8.63 -14.01
CA ASN A 1023 -60.71 -8.48 -14.30
C ASN A 1023 -61.05 -7.28 -15.21
N ALA A 1024 -60.08 -6.62 -15.84
CA ALA A 1024 -60.34 -5.52 -16.77
C ALA A 1024 -61.13 -5.96 -18.01
N ASN A 1025 -61.69 -5.00 -18.75
CA ASN A 1025 -62.15 -5.21 -20.11
C ASN A 1025 -60.93 -5.42 -21.04
N PRO A 1026 -61.05 -6.23 -22.11
CA PRO A 1026 -60.03 -6.28 -23.16
C PRO A 1026 -59.79 -4.91 -23.80
N THR A 1027 -58.56 -4.68 -24.25
CA THR A 1027 -58.12 -3.46 -24.94
C THR A 1027 -57.27 -3.81 -26.14
N MET A 1028 -57.37 -3.04 -27.23
CA MET A 1028 -56.62 -3.33 -28.46
C MET A 1028 -55.12 -3.05 -28.28
N VAL A 1029 -54.28 -3.96 -28.77
CA VAL A 1029 -52.82 -3.82 -28.77
C VAL A 1029 -52.41 -2.96 -29.96
N ALA A 1030 -52.19 -1.67 -29.72
CA ALA A 1030 -51.87 -0.70 -30.77
C ALA A 1030 -50.72 -1.15 -31.68
N GLY A 1031 -50.94 -1.09 -33.00
CA GLY A 1031 -49.94 -1.46 -34.01
C GLY A 1031 -49.74 -2.97 -34.21
N GLN A 1032 -50.56 -3.83 -33.60
CA GLN A 1032 -50.53 -5.28 -33.81
C GLN A 1032 -51.68 -5.80 -34.69
N ASP A 1033 -52.38 -4.95 -35.44
CA ASP A 1033 -53.37 -5.40 -36.41
C ASP A 1033 -52.71 -6.23 -37.53
N ARG A 1034 -53.37 -7.31 -37.96
CA ARG A 1034 -52.85 -8.23 -38.99
C ARG A 1034 -53.90 -8.51 -40.05
N THR A 1035 -53.60 -8.15 -41.28
CA THR A 1035 -54.44 -8.43 -42.44
C THR A 1035 -54.05 -9.75 -43.09
N ILE A 1036 -54.97 -10.71 -43.14
CA ILE A 1036 -54.90 -11.84 -44.06
C ILE A 1036 -55.40 -11.33 -45.42
N ASN A 1037 -54.60 -11.52 -46.47
CA ASN A 1037 -54.95 -11.03 -47.81
C ASN A 1037 -56.14 -11.79 -48.41
N ALA A 1038 -56.89 -11.11 -49.29
CA ALA A 1038 -57.92 -11.76 -50.09
C ALA A 1038 -57.31 -12.90 -50.93
N GLY A 1039 -57.98 -14.04 -51.01
CA GLY A 1039 -57.46 -15.22 -51.71
C GLY A 1039 -56.38 -16.04 -50.98
N ALA A 1040 -56.05 -15.73 -49.72
CA ALA A 1040 -55.05 -16.49 -48.96
C ALA A 1040 -55.44 -17.97 -48.76
N THR A 1041 -54.47 -18.88 -48.83
CA THR A 1041 -54.69 -20.33 -48.66
C THR A 1041 -53.56 -20.99 -47.88
N GLY A 1042 -53.80 -22.19 -47.35
CA GLY A 1042 -52.79 -22.97 -46.63
C GLY A 1042 -52.25 -22.23 -45.41
N ASN A 1043 -50.93 -22.08 -45.34
CA ASN A 1043 -50.26 -21.42 -44.20
C ASN A 1043 -50.58 -19.92 -44.10
N ASP A 1044 -50.91 -19.26 -45.22
CA ASP A 1044 -51.19 -17.81 -45.26
C ASP A 1044 -52.50 -17.43 -44.55
N LEU A 1045 -53.33 -18.43 -44.22
CA LEU A 1045 -54.50 -18.28 -43.35
C LEU A 1045 -54.13 -18.23 -41.85
N THR A 1046 -52.86 -18.42 -41.47
CA THR A 1046 -52.43 -18.40 -40.06
C THR A 1046 -51.60 -17.16 -39.75
N VAL A 1047 -52.15 -16.29 -38.90
CA VAL A 1047 -51.45 -15.16 -38.31
C VAL A 1047 -50.71 -15.61 -37.05
N VAL A 1048 -49.47 -15.15 -36.88
CA VAL A 1048 -48.67 -15.35 -35.66
C VAL A 1048 -48.17 -14.00 -35.16
N TRP A 1049 -48.60 -13.61 -33.97
CA TRP A 1049 -48.02 -12.49 -33.21
C TRP A 1049 -46.91 -13.03 -32.33
N LYS A 1050 -45.69 -12.50 -32.49
CA LYS A 1050 -44.49 -12.92 -31.75
C LYS A 1050 -44.05 -11.88 -30.74
N ASN A 1051 -43.21 -12.31 -29.80
CA ASN A 1051 -42.53 -11.46 -28.81
C ASN A 1051 -43.49 -10.58 -27.98
N LEU A 1052 -44.73 -11.05 -27.77
CA LEU A 1052 -45.73 -10.34 -26.98
C LEU A 1052 -45.40 -10.44 -25.48
N PRO A 1053 -45.41 -9.35 -24.70
CA PRO A 1053 -45.11 -9.39 -23.26
C PRO A 1053 -46.01 -10.38 -22.51
N LYS A 1054 -45.42 -11.30 -21.73
CA LYS A 1054 -46.23 -12.21 -20.90
C LYS A 1054 -46.91 -11.49 -19.72
N ARG A 1055 -46.29 -10.41 -19.23
CA ARG A 1055 -46.76 -9.61 -18.08
C ARG A 1055 -46.72 -8.12 -18.40
N ASP A 1056 -47.56 -7.34 -17.73
CA ASP A 1056 -47.57 -5.88 -17.82
C ASP A 1056 -46.38 -5.24 -17.07
N SER A 1057 -46.26 -3.91 -17.15
CA SER A 1057 -45.22 -3.14 -16.46
C SER A 1057 -45.32 -3.13 -14.92
N LYS A 1058 -46.29 -3.85 -14.35
CA LYS A 1058 -46.52 -4.04 -12.91
C LYS A 1058 -46.41 -5.52 -12.50
N GLY A 1059 -46.04 -6.43 -13.42
CA GLY A 1059 -45.91 -7.86 -13.16
C GLY A 1059 -47.23 -8.65 -13.18
N ASN A 1060 -48.36 -8.05 -13.59
CA ASN A 1060 -49.61 -8.78 -13.77
C ASN A 1060 -49.58 -9.59 -15.07
N GLU A 1061 -50.17 -10.78 -15.08
CA GLU A 1061 -50.21 -11.63 -16.28
C GLU A 1061 -51.19 -11.09 -17.32
N ILE A 1062 -50.75 -11.03 -18.58
CA ILE A 1062 -51.57 -10.56 -19.70
C ILE A 1062 -52.23 -11.77 -20.35
N THR A 1063 -53.56 -11.78 -20.39
CA THR A 1063 -54.34 -12.67 -21.24
C THR A 1063 -54.57 -12.00 -22.59
N TYR A 1064 -54.17 -12.66 -23.67
CA TYR A 1064 -54.45 -12.22 -25.03
C TYR A 1064 -55.71 -12.91 -25.60
N SER A 1065 -56.47 -12.16 -26.39
CA SER A 1065 -57.56 -12.65 -27.22
C SER A 1065 -57.48 -12.01 -28.61
N VAL A 1066 -58.24 -12.54 -29.56
CA VAL A 1066 -58.32 -12.02 -30.94
C VAL A 1066 -59.74 -11.60 -31.23
N GLU A 1067 -59.89 -10.46 -31.89
CA GLU A 1067 -61.15 -9.98 -32.48
C GLU A 1067 -60.98 -9.85 -34.00
N GLU A 1068 -62.06 -9.96 -34.76
CA GLU A 1068 -62.06 -9.85 -36.23
C GLU A 1068 -62.90 -8.65 -36.65
N GLU A 1069 -62.39 -7.85 -37.60
CA GLU A 1069 -63.15 -6.72 -38.16
C GLU A 1069 -64.38 -7.25 -38.93
N PRO A 1070 -65.61 -6.78 -38.65
CA PRO A 1070 -66.84 -7.43 -39.15
C PRO A 1070 -66.96 -7.51 -40.68
N LEU A 1071 -66.85 -8.72 -41.24
CA LEU A 1071 -66.90 -8.94 -42.69
C LEU A 1071 -68.34 -8.97 -43.25
N SER A 1072 -68.55 -8.24 -44.35
CA SER A 1072 -69.83 -8.21 -45.08
C SER A 1072 -70.19 -9.58 -45.64
N GLY A 1073 -71.38 -10.10 -45.31
CA GLY A 1073 -71.90 -11.40 -45.76
C GLY A 1073 -71.45 -12.62 -44.95
N TYR A 1074 -70.75 -12.42 -43.82
CA TYR A 1074 -70.32 -13.51 -42.93
C TYR A 1074 -70.71 -13.23 -41.46
N SER A 1075 -70.78 -14.30 -40.66
CA SER A 1075 -70.79 -14.23 -39.19
C SER A 1075 -69.54 -14.92 -38.66
N SER A 1076 -68.81 -14.21 -37.80
CA SER A 1076 -67.56 -14.70 -37.21
C SER A 1076 -67.81 -15.44 -35.90
N LYS A 1077 -67.04 -16.51 -35.67
CA LYS A 1077 -66.98 -17.23 -34.40
C LYS A 1077 -65.51 -17.51 -34.08
N ILE A 1078 -65.06 -17.01 -32.93
CA ILE A 1078 -63.68 -17.16 -32.46
C ILE A 1078 -63.67 -18.17 -31.31
N GLU A 1079 -62.86 -19.22 -31.44
CA GLU A 1079 -62.73 -20.31 -30.46
C GLU A 1079 -61.25 -20.60 -30.18
N GLY A 1080 -60.96 -21.29 -29.09
CA GLY A 1080 -59.60 -21.62 -28.66
C GLY A 1080 -59.05 -20.69 -27.58
N SER A 1081 -57.73 -20.63 -27.44
CA SER A 1081 -57.04 -19.87 -26.38
C SER A 1081 -55.69 -19.33 -26.88
N MET A 1082 -55.06 -18.44 -26.11
CA MET A 1082 -53.69 -17.99 -26.41
C MET A 1082 -52.63 -19.10 -26.28
N ALA A 1083 -52.94 -20.22 -25.60
CA ALA A 1083 -52.02 -21.35 -25.43
C ALA A 1083 -52.19 -22.39 -26.54
N ASP A 1084 -53.43 -22.67 -26.95
CA ASP A 1084 -53.77 -23.67 -27.98
C ASP A 1084 -53.78 -23.07 -29.40
N GLY A 1085 -53.88 -21.74 -29.49
CA GLY A 1085 -54.20 -20.99 -30.71
C GLY A 1085 -55.70 -20.69 -30.82
N PHE A 1086 -56.02 -19.62 -31.55
CA PHE A 1086 -57.39 -19.23 -31.88
C PHE A 1086 -57.78 -19.75 -33.27
N THR A 1087 -59.02 -20.20 -33.41
CA THR A 1087 -59.65 -20.52 -34.70
C THR A 1087 -60.72 -19.48 -34.98
N VAL A 1088 -60.51 -18.67 -36.03
CA VAL A 1088 -61.43 -17.58 -36.43
C VAL A 1088 -62.29 -18.09 -37.58
N THR A 1089 -63.41 -18.71 -37.26
CA THR A 1089 -64.32 -19.33 -38.24
C THR A 1089 -65.32 -18.31 -38.78
N ASN A 1090 -65.27 -17.99 -40.06
CA ASN A 1090 -66.37 -17.28 -40.73
C ASN A 1090 -67.34 -18.26 -41.37
N THR A 1091 -68.61 -18.17 -41.01
CA THR A 1091 -69.72 -18.86 -41.70
C THR A 1091 -70.46 -17.85 -42.57
N SER A 1092 -70.81 -18.20 -43.81
CA SER A 1092 -71.63 -17.34 -44.67
C SER A 1092 -72.95 -16.99 -43.97
N SER A 1093 -73.25 -15.71 -43.82
CA SER A 1093 -74.37 -15.23 -43.01
C SER A 1093 -75.01 -13.99 -43.61
N PHE A 1094 -76.29 -14.11 -43.91
CA PHE A 1094 -77.04 -13.20 -44.74
C PHE A 1094 -78.22 -12.63 -43.97
N GLY A 1095 -78.68 -11.45 -44.38
CA GLY A 1095 -79.90 -10.83 -43.86
C GLY A 1095 -80.86 -10.46 -44.98
N PHE A 1096 -82.04 -9.98 -44.62
CA PHE A 1096 -82.91 -9.32 -45.60
C PHE A 1096 -83.67 -8.15 -45.00
N SER A 1097 -83.87 -7.11 -45.79
CA SER A 1097 -84.85 -6.07 -45.51
C SER A 1097 -86.11 -6.37 -46.31
N LEU A 1098 -87.27 -6.35 -45.66
CA LEU A 1098 -88.57 -6.42 -46.30
C LEU A 1098 -89.21 -5.04 -46.23
N LEU A 1099 -89.52 -4.46 -47.40
CA LEU A 1099 -90.29 -3.23 -47.54
C LEU A 1099 -91.73 -3.60 -47.91
N LYS A 1100 -92.68 -3.20 -47.08
CA LYS A 1100 -94.11 -3.36 -47.34
C LYS A 1100 -94.69 -2.11 -47.97
N LYS A 1101 -95.40 -2.28 -49.09
CA LYS A 1101 -96.07 -1.22 -49.83
C LYS A 1101 -97.55 -1.50 -50.04
N GLY A 1102 -98.31 -0.43 -50.21
CA GLY A 1102 -99.68 -0.48 -50.71
C GLY A 1102 -99.74 -0.14 -52.18
N VAL A 1103 -100.71 -0.73 -52.88
CA VAL A 1103 -101.23 -0.20 -54.15
C VAL A 1103 -102.73 0.00 -54.08
N SER A 1104 -103.23 0.92 -54.90
CA SER A 1104 -104.66 1.13 -55.14
C SER A 1104 -105.41 -0.16 -55.47
N ALA A 1105 -106.73 -0.16 -55.26
CA ALA A 1105 -107.64 -1.28 -55.49
C ALA A 1105 -107.52 -1.98 -56.87
N ASP A 1106 -106.98 -1.29 -57.88
CA ASP A 1106 -106.78 -1.81 -59.25
C ASP A 1106 -105.33 -2.29 -59.53
N GLY A 1107 -104.46 -2.25 -58.52
CA GLY A 1107 -103.07 -2.74 -58.58
C GLY A 1107 -102.08 -1.86 -59.35
N LYS A 1108 -102.42 -0.58 -59.59
CA LYS A 1108 -101.65 0.33 -60.47
C LYS A 1108 -100.93 1.49 -59.77
N THR A 1109 -101.54 2.14 -58.79
CA THR A 1109 -100.98 3.32 -58.11
C THR A 1109 -100.25 2.90 -56.84
N ASP A 1110 -98.98 3.27 -56.69
CA ASP A 1110 -98.20 3.07 -55.46
C ASP A 1110 -98.71 4.02 -54.36
N GLU A 1111 -99.25 3.48 -53.28
CA GLU A 1111 -99.74 4.25 -52.11
C GLU A 1111 -98.65 4.47 -51.04
N GLY A 1112 -97.41 4.04 -51.31
CA GLY A 1112 -96.30 4.20 -50.37
C GLY A 1112 -96.17 3.05 -49.37
N PRO A 1113 -95.32 3.22 -48.33
CA PRO A 1113 -95.04 2.18 -47.35
C PRO A 1113 -96.21 1.94 -46.38
N LEU A 1114 -96.35 0.71 -45.87
CA LEU A 1114 -97.42 0.33 -44.93
C LEU A 1114 -96.88 -0.24 -43.61
N SER A 1115 -97.30 0.37 -42.51
CA SER A 1115 -97.04 -0.10 -41.14
C SER A 1115 -98.04 -1.19 -40.72
N GLY A 1116 -97.70 -1.97 -39.68
CA GLY A 1116 -98.63 -2.90 -39.02
C GLY A 1116 -98.94 -4.22 -39.75
N ALA A 1117 -98.32 -4.53 -40.89
CA ALA A 1117 -98.28 -5.90 -41.41
C ALA A 1117 -97.48 -6.80 -40.47
N ALA A 1118 -97.96 -8.02 -40.21
CA ALA A 1118 -97.22 -9.05 -39.49
C ALA A 1118 -96.81 -10.18 -40.44
N PHE A 1119 -95.57 -10.62 -40.30
CA PHE A 1119 -94.97 -11.71 -41.04
C PHE A 1119 -94.46 -12.78 -40.07
N THR A 1120 -94.51 -14.03 -40.48
CA THR A 1120 -93.78 -15.14 -39.87
C THR A 1120 -92.67 -15.63 -40.79
N ILE A 1121 -91.55 -16.06 -40.21
CA ILE A 1121 -90.48 -16.76 -40.95
C ILE A 1121 -90.23 -18.11 -40.29
N GLN A 1122 -90.22 -19.17 -41.08
CA GLN A 1122 -89.96 -20.55 -40.66
C GLN A 1122 -88.78 -21.14 -41.45
N THR A 1123 -87.93 -21.92 -40.80
CA THR A 1123 -86.79 -22.61 -41.42
C THR A 1123 -86.42 -23.88 -40.64
N ASP A 1124 -85.89 -24.87 -41.35
CA ASP A 1124 -85.35 -26.10 -40.76
C ASP A 1124 -83.90 -25.93 -40.28
N GLY A 1125 -83.17 -24.92 -40.79
CA GLY A 1125 -81.77 -24.62 -40.42
C GLY A 1125 -81.62 -23.84 -39.10
N GLY A 1126 -82.73 -23.35 -38.54
CA GLY A 1126 -82.80 -22.59 -37.29
C GLY A 1126 -82.33 -21.13 -37.39
N TYR A 1127 -82.73 -20.35 -36.39
CA TYR A 1127 -82.28 -18.96 -36.22
C TYR A 1127 -81.06 -18.89 -35.31
N VAL A 1128 -80.02 -18.20 -35.75
CA VAL A 1128 -78.87 -17.80 -34.91
C VAL A 1128 -79.26 -16.53 -34.13
N LYS A 1129 -79.16 -16.57 -32.81
CA LYS A 1129 -79.31 -15.39 -31.94
C LYS A 1129 -77.98 -14.67 -31.73
N ASP A 1130 -78.03 -13.50 -31.08
CA ASP A 1130 -76.85 -12.71 -30.71
C ASP A 1130 -75.88 -13.46 -29.76
N ASP A 1131 -76.33 -14.53 -29.09
CA ASP A 1131 -75.50 -15.43 -28.26
C ASP A 1131 -74.91 -16.63 -29.03
N GLY A 1132 -75.13 -16.70 -30.35
CA GLY A 1132 -74.69 -17.81 -31.21
C GLY A 1132 -75.53 -19.10 -31.09
N SER A 1133 -76.53 -19.17 -30.21
CA SER A 1133 -77.42 -20.33 -30.09
C SER A 1133 -78.36 -20.45 -31.29
N ILE A 1134 -78.64 -21.70 -31.69
CA ILE A 1134 -79.56 -22.03 -32.79
C ILE A 1134 -80.89 -22.49 -32.20
N THR A 1135 -81.98 -21.80 -32.54
CA THR A 1135 -83.35 -22.24 -32.22
C THR A 1135 -84.16 -22.55 -33.49
N PRO A 1136 -84.67 -23.79 -33.65
CA PRO A 1136 -85.76 -24.08 -34.58
C PRO A 1136 -87.04 -23.39 -34.08
N GLY A 1137 -87.72 -22.65 -34.94
CA GLY A 1137 -88.93 -21.92 -34.54
C GLY A 1137 -89.42 -20.93 -35.59
N VAL A 1138 -90.60 -20.39 -35.33
CA VAL A 1138 -91.22 -19.34 -36.13
C VAL A 1138 -90.88 -17.98 -35.52
N VAL A 1139 -90.33 -17.07 -36.32
CA VAL A 1139 -90.06 -15.68 -35.89
C VAL A 1139 -91.15 -14.76 -36.44
N GLU A 1140 -91.87 -14.07 -35.55
CA GLU A 1140 -92.83 -13.04 -35.89
C GLU A 1140 -92.17 -11.66 -36.02
N LEU A 1141 -92.49 -10.92 -37.09
CA LEU A 1141 -91.95 -9.60 -37.41
C LEU A 1141 -93.08 -8.67 -37.85
N THR A 1142 -93.12 -7.45 -37.33
CA THR A 1142 -94.11 -6.42 -37.71
C THR A 1142 -93.44 -5.25 -38.42
N THR A 1143 -94.03 -4.79 -39.54
CA THR A 1143 -93.53 -3.63 -40.29
C THR A 1143 -93.67 -2.33 -39.50
N LYS A 1144 -92.59 -1.56 -39.47
CA LYS A 1144 -92.50 -0.26 -38.79
C LYS A 1144 -93.26 0.84 -39.55
N GLY A 1145 -93.27 2.06 -38.99
CA GLY A 1145 -93.93 3.24 -39.58
C GLY A 1145 -93.46 3.64 -40.99
N ASP A 1146 -92.25 3.23 -41.38
CA ASP A 1146 -91.66 3.38 -42.72
C ASP A 1146 -91.95 2.18 -43.66
N GLY A 1147 -92.79 1.25 -43.22
CA GLY A 1147 -93.11 0.00 -43.90
C GLY A 1147 -92.02 -1.05 -43.87
N THR A 1148 -90.92 -0.86 -43.12
CA THR A 1148 -89.80 -1.79 -43.14
C THR A 1148 -89.84 -2.84 -42.03
N VAL A 1149 -89.31 -4.01 -42.38
CA VAL A 1149 -88.77 -5.03 -41.48
C VAL A 1149 -87.31 -5.25 -41.88
N VAL A 1150 -86.41 -5.45 -40.91
CA VAL A 1150 -85.01 -5.80 -41.18
C VAL A 1150 -84.65 -7.01 -40.35
N VAL A 1151 -84.33 -8.11 -41.02
CA VAL A 1151 -83.65 -9.27 -40.44
C VAL A 1151 -82.14 -9.01 -40.54
N PRO A 1152 -81.39 -9.05 -39.42
CA PRO A 1152 -79.93 -8.88 -39.43
C PRO A 1152 -79.24 -10.04 -40.16
N ASN A 1153 -77.90 -10.01 -40.24
CA ASN A 1153 -77.12 -10.99 -40.99
C ASN A 1153 -76.95 -12.29 -40.18
N THR A 1154 -78.05 -12.99 -39.89
CA THR A 1154 -78.13 -14.19 -39.04
C THR A 1154 -78.72 -15.42 -39.73
N LEU A 1155 -79.00 -15.33 -41.03
CA LEU A 1155 -79.53 -16.43 -41.84
C LEU A 1155 -78.38 -17.15 -42.56
N ARG A 1156 -78.29 -18.47 -42.40
CA ARG A 1156 -77.31 -19.33 -43.08
C ARG A 1156 -77.80 -19.69 -44.50
N PRO A 1157 -76.96 -20.26 -45.37
CA PRO A 1157 -77.44 -20.98 -46.54
C PRO A 1157 -78.49 -22.03 -46.16
N GLY A 1158 -79.63 -22.05 -46.85
CA GLY A 1158 -80.78 -22.88 -46.50
C GLY A 1158 -82.11 -22.32 -47.00
N THR A 1159 -83.19 -23.06 -46.73
CA THR A 1159 -84.55 -22.70 -47.13
C THR A 1159 -85.29 -22.00 -45.99
N TYR A 1160 -85.93 -20.89 -46.32
CA TYR A 1160 -86.74 -20.05 -45.46
C TYR A 1160 -88.12 -19.86 -46.08
N THR A 1161 -89.17 -19.97 -45.27
CA THR A 1161 -90.56 -19.71 -45.69
C THR A 1161 -91.07 -18.47 -44.95
N ILE A 1162 -91.27 -17.37 -45.69
CA ILE A 1162 -91.81 -16.11 -45.18
C ILE A 1162 -93.30 -16.08 -45.50
N THR A 1163 -94.16 -15.90 -44.50
CA THR A 1163 -95.62 -15.83 -44.66
C THR A 1163 -96.09 -14.50 -44.13
N GLU A 1164 -96.99 -13.81 -44.85
CA GLU A 1164 -97.72 -12.71 -44.23
C GLU A 1164 -98.90 -13.27 -43.44
N THR A 1165 -98.96 -12.99 -42.15
CA THR A 1165 -100.00 -13.49 -41.23
C THR A 1165 -101.06 -12.46 -40.90
N LYS A 1166 -100.76 -11.17 -41.09
CA LYS A 1166 -101.70 -10.06 -40.92
C LYS A 1166 -101.36 -8.93 -41.88
N ALA A 1167 -102.34 -8.48 -42.68
CA ALA A 1167 -102.20 -7.31 -43.54
C ALA A 1167 -102.25 -5.99 -42.74
N PRO A 1168 -101.69 -4.90 -43.29
CA PRO A 1168 -101.96 -3.54 -42.82
C PRO A 1168 -103.46 -3.22 -42.82
N GLU A 1169 -103.85 -2.28 -41.97
CA GLU A 1169 -105.24 -1.82 -41.88
C GLU A 1169 -105.69 -1.20 -43.22
N GLY A 1170 -106.84 -1.66 -43.74
CA GLY A 1170 -107.35 -1.25 -45.06
C GLY A 1170 -106.79 -2.02 -46.26
N TYR A 1171 -105.96 -3.04 -46.06
CA TYR A 1171 -105.35 -3.85 -47.13
C TYR A 1171 -105.76 -5.33 -47.07
N GLN A 1172 -105.66 -6.04 -48.20
CA GLN A 1172 -106.04 -7.45 -48.31
C GLN A 1172 -104.86 -8.38 -48.00
N LEU A 1173 -105.05 -9.31 -47.06
CA LEU A 1173 -104.06 -10.34 -46.73
C LEU A 1173 -103.75 -11.24 -47.94
N PRO A 1174 -102.48 -11.31 -48.40
CA PRO A 1174 -102.09 -12.19 -49.50
C PRO A 1174 -102.33 -13.67 -49.18
N LYS A 1175 -102.63 -14.49 -50.20
CA LYS A 1175 -102.73 -15.95 -50.07
C LYS A 1175 -101.48 -16.63 -50.63
N GLY A 1176 -100.57 -17.01 -49.75
CA GLY A 1176 -99.39 -17.81 -50.08
C GLY A 1176 -98.21 -17.52 -49.15
N THR A 1177 -97.07 -18.11 -49.47
CA THR A 1177 -95.80 -17.88 -48.79
C THR A 1177 -94.73 -17.51 -49.83
N ILE A 1178 -93.69 -16.81 -49.39
CA ILE A 1178 -92.46 -16.59 -50.15
C ILE A 1178 -91.46 -17.65 -49.67
N THR A 1179 -91.03 -18.53 -50.56
CA THR A 1179 -89.85 -19.35 -50.32
C THR A 1179 -88.62 -18.54 -50.69
N LEU A 1180 -87.65 -18.47 -49.77
CA LEU A 1180 -86.32 -17.88 -49.94
C LEU A 1180 -85.31 -19.01 -49.75
N VAL A 1181 -84.63 -19.41 -50.82
CA VAL A 1181 -83.53 -20.38 -50.76
C VAL A 1181 -82.23 -19.60 -50.85
N ILE A 1182 -81.59 -19.36 -49.71
CA ILE A 1182 -80.27 -18.73 -49.64
C ILE A 1182 -79.24 -19.78 -50.03
N LYS A 1183 -78.47 -19.53 -51.09
CA LYS A 1183 -77.41 -20.44 -51.54
C LYS A 1183 -76.10 -20.13 -50.83
N VAL A 1184 -75.22 -21.11 -50.88
CA VAL A 1184 -73.87 -21.08 -50.28
C VAL A 1184 -73.02 -19.93 -50.85
N ASP A 1185 -73.17 -19.64 -52.14
CA ASP A 1185 -72.52 -18.56 -52.89
C ASP A 1185 -73.05 -17.14 -52.58
N GLY A 1186 -74.01 -17.00 -51.66
CA GLY A 1186 -74.64 -15.71 -51.35
C GLY A 1186 -75.48 -15.12 -52.51
N THR A 1187 -75.93 -15.98 -53.43
CA THR A 1187 -77.13 -15.75 -54.23
C THR A 1187 -78.36 -16.30 -53.49
N ALA A 1188 -79.56 -15.97 -53.97
CA ALA A 1188 -80.79 -16.50 -53.41
C ALA A 1188 -81.86 -16.68 -54.48
N ASP A 1189 -82.53 -17.83 -54.47
CA ASP A 1189 -83.69 -18.12 -55.30
C ASP A 1189 -84.96 -17.80 -54.51
N PHE A 1190 -85.99 -17.29 -55.19
CA PHE A 1190 -87.24 -16.86 -54.57
C PHE A 1190 -88.46 -17.37 -55.35
N THR A 1191 -89.51 -17.79 -54.65
CA THR A 1191 -90.85 -17.97 -55.25
C THR A 1191 -91.67 -16.69 -55.14
N SER A 1192 -92.40 -16.34 -56.19
CA SER A 1192 -93.26 -15.15 -56.22
C SER A 1192 -94.60 -15.41 -55.52
N LEU A 1193 -95.02 -14.49 -54.65
CA LEU A 1193 -96.37 -14.48 -54.08
C LEU A 1193 -97.44 -14.44 -55.18
N SER A 1194 -98.43 -15.34 -55.08
CA SER A 1194 -99.60 -15.32 -55.96
C SER A 1194 -100.45 -14.07 -55.68
N GLY A 1195 -100.29 -13.05 -56.52
CA GLY A 1195 -101.04 -11.79 -56.47
C GLY A 1195 -100.23 -10.56 -56.03
N ALA A 1196 -99.01 -10.70 -55.50
CA ALA A 1196 -98.18 -9.57 -55.09
C ALA A 1196 -96.96 -9.39 -56.01
N LYS A 1197 -96.71 -8.15 -56.47
CA LYS A 1197 -95.52 -7.82 -57.28
C LYS A 1197 -94.29 -7.71 -56.37
N THR A 1198 -93.46 -8.76 -56.32
CA THR A 1198 -92.16 -8.72 -55.65
C THR A 1198 -91.09 -8.10 -56.55
N LYS A 1199 -90.23 -7.27 -55.96
CA LYS A 1199 -88.96 -6.81 -56.57
C LYS A 1199 -87.83 -7.09 -55.59
N ILE A 1200 -86.70 -7.56 -56.11
CA ILE A 1200 -85.54 -7.94 -55.30
C ILE A 1200 -84.25 -7.32 -55.85
N LYS A 1201 -83.38 -6.88 -54.96
CA LYS A 1201 -81.99 -6.51 -55.25
C LYS A 1201 -81.08 -7.03 -54.14
N LYS A 1202 -79.87 -7.47 -54.50
CA LYS A 1202 -78.74 -7.56 -53.56
C LYS A 1202 -78.28 -6.13 -53.24
N ASN A 1203 -77.97 -5.85 -51.98
CA ASN A 1203 -77.32 -4.59 -51.60
C ASN A 1203 -75.86 -4.84 -51.18
N ASP A 1204 -75.10 -3.77 -51.02
CA ASP A 1204 -73.65 -3.79 -50.81
C ASP A 1204 -73.23 -4.22 -49.38
N GLN A 1205 -74.19 -4.68 -48.57
CA GLN A 1205 -74.02 -5.07 -47.15
C GLN A 1205 -74.43 -6.53 -46.87
N GLY A 1206 -74.47 -7.36 -47.91
CA GLY A 1206 -74.82 -8.79 -47.78
C GLY A 1206 -76.30 -9.04 -47.44
N ARG A 1207 -77.18 -8.07 -47.68
CA ARG A 1207 -78.63 -8.22 -47.46
C ARG A 1207 -79.41 -8.26 -48.77
N PHE A 1208 -80.43 -9.11 -48.80
CA PHE A 1208 -81.44 -9.12 -49.86
C PHE A 1208 -82.52 -8.09 -49.53
N ALA A 1209 -82.88 -7.22 -50.47
CA ALA A 1209 -84.01 -6.30 -50.31
C ALA A 1209 -85.24 -6.91 -50.98
N ILE A 1210 -86.29 -7.23 -50.22
CA ILE A 1210 -87.56 -7.81 -50.69
C ILE A 1210 -88.63 -6.73 -50.62
N THR A 1211 -89.31 -6.42 -51.73
CA THR A 1211 -90.54 -5.59 -51.68
C THR A 1211 -91.78 -6.49 -51.72
N VAL A 1212 -92.67 -6.37 -50.73
CA VAL A 1212 -94.00 -7.01 -50.72
C VAL A 1212 -95.06 -5.92 -50.88
N THR A 1213 -96.09 -6.18 -51.68
CA THR A 1213 -97.07 -5.17 -52.10
C THR A 1213 -98.50 -5.70 -51.96
N ASP A 1214 -99.34 -5.06 -51.14
CA ASP A 1214 -100.77 -5.40 -51.01
C ASP A 1214 -101.66 -4.52 -51.87
N VAL A 1215 -102.77 -5.10 -52.31
CA VAL A 1215 -103.88 -4.36 -52.91
C VAL A 1215 -104.80 -3.85 -51.80
N LYS A 1216 -105.13 -2.56 -51.85
CA LYS A 1216 -106.05 -1.89 -50.92
C LYS A 1216 -107.45 -2.47 -51.02
N ALA A 1217 -108.07 -2.73 -49.87
CA ALA A 1217 -109.42 -3.29 -49.81
C ALA A 1217 -110.45 -2.30 -50.36
N VAL A 1218 -111.26 -2.75 -51.32
CA VAL A 1218 -112.32 -1.93 -51.92
C VAL A 1218 -113.49 -1.83 -50.92
N GLY A 1219 -113.68 -0.65 -50.34
CA GLY A 1219 -114.70 -0.43 -49.31
C GLY A 1219 -116.13 -0.49 -49.85
N SER A 1220 -116.81 -1.62 -49.64
CA SER A 1220 -118.27 -1.71 -49.79
C SER A 1220 -118.98 -1.16 -48.55
N LEU A 1221 -119.63 0.00 -48.68
CA LEU A 1221 -120.39 0.65 -47.62
C LEU A 1221 -121.73 1.21 -48.17
N PRO A 1222 -122.80 1.28 -47.37
CA PRO A 1222 -123.20 0.30 -46.36
C PRO A 1222 -124.75 0.07 -46.28
N LEU A 1223 -125.16 -0.67 -45.24
CA LEU A 1223 -126.29 -0.35 -44.33
C LEU A 1223 -127.63 -1.13 -44.43
N PHE A 1224 -128.00 -1.68 -43.25
CA PHE A 1224 -129.31 -2.20 -42.76
C PHE A 1224 -129.89 -3.53 -43.28
N GLY A 1225 -130.28 -4.43 -42.34
CA GLY A 1225 -130.92 -5.71 -42.65
C GLY A 1225 -131.24 -6.70 -41.49
N GLY A 1226 -131.68 -6.25 -40.30
CA GLY A 1226 -132.07 -7.12 -39.14
C GLY A 1226 -130.89 -7.49 -38.21
N MET A 1227 -130.98 -7.60 -36.87
CA MET A 1227 -132.01 -8.13 -35.92
C MET A 1227 -132.19 -9.65 -35.98
N GLY A 1228 -132.23 -10.43 -34.88
CA GLY A 1228 -132.05 -10.18 -33.43
C GLY A 1228 -131.57 -11.50 -32.77
N VAL A 1229 -131.28 -11.66 -31.48
CA VAL A 1229 -131.85 -11.19 -30.19
C VAL A 1229 -130.76 -11.34 -29.10
N GLY A 1230 -130.88 -10.90 -27.83
CA GLY A 1230 -131.91 -10.19 -27.07
C GLY A 1230 -131.60 -10.34 -25.56
N PRO A 1231 -131.72 -9.29 -24.72
CA PRO A 1231 -131.05 -9.27 -23.41
C PRO A 1231 -131.82 -9.98 -22.29
N LEU A 1232 -131.09 -10.78 -21.49
CA LEU A 1232 -131.31 -11.29 -20.12
C LEU A 1232 -130.04 -12.11 -19.78
N PHE A 1233 -129.41 -12.10 -18.60
CA PHE A 1233 -129.82 -11.77 -17.23
C PHE A 1233 -128.84 -10.82 -16.51
N LEU A 1234 -129.26 -10.23 -15.39
CA LEU A 1234 -128.41 -9.45 -14.47
C LEU A 1234 -127.81 -10.34 -13.34
N ILE A 1235 -127.00 -9.70 -12.46
CA ILE A 1235 -126.52 -10.14 -11.13
C ILE A 1235 -125.18 -10.91 -11.15
N GLY A 1236 -124.29 -10.60 -10.18
CA GLY A 1236 -122.98 -11.26 -9.97
C GLY A 1236 -121.78 -10.36 -10.33
N VAL A 1237 -121.58 -9.22 -9.66
CA VAL A 1237 -120.79 -9.07 -8.42
C VAL A 1237 -119.28 -9.29 -8.63
N ALA A 1238 -118.47 -8.29 -8.27
CA ALA A 1238 -117.02 -8.41 -8.16
C ALA A 1238 -116.66 -9.24 -6.91
N ALA A 1239 -116.29 -10.51 -7.11
CA ALA A 1239 -115.81 -11.39 -6.04
C ALA A 1239 -114.81 -12.45 -6.57
N VAL A 1240 -113.65 -12.53 -5.90
CA VAL A 1240 -112.72 -13.66 -5.81
C VAL A 1240 -112.20 -14.27 -7.12
N ALA A 1241 -110.92 -14.02 -7.41
CA ALA A 1241 -110.06 -14.90 -8.20
C ALA A 1241 -108.63 -15.02 -7.62
N ALA A 1242 -108.48 -14.82 -6.31
CA ALA A 1242 -107.26 -15.14 -5.57
C ALA A 1242 -107.56 -16.27 -4.58
N ALA A 1243 -106.80 -17.36 -4.69
CA ALA A 1243 -106.82 -18.59 -3.89
C ALA A 1243 -108.10 -19.46 -3.90
N VAL A 1244 -107.89 -20.74 -4.28
CA VAL A 1244 -108.56 -22.02 -3.91
C VAL A 1244 -108.65 -22.89 -5.18
N VAL A 1245 -107.75 -23.84 -5.44
CA VAL A 1245 -107.50 -25.11 -4.71
C VAL A 1245 -108.64 -26.13 -4.88
N LYS A 1246 -108.59 -26.84 -6.02
CA LYS A 1246 -108.32 -28.30 -6.08
C LYS A 1246 -109.19 -29.23 -5.18
N ALA A 1247 -110.25 -29.79 -5.75
CA ALA A 1247 -110.84 -31.09 -5.36
C ALA A 1247 -111.68 -31.70 -6.52
N GLY A 1248 -111.77 -33.03 -6.64
CA GLY A 1248 -112.66 -33.71 -7.62
C GLY A 1248 -111.99 -34.67 -8.64
N LEU A 1249 -110.97 -35.45 -8.28
CA LEU A 1249 -111.12 -36.86 -7.86
C LEU A 1249 -111.52 -37.92 -8.93
N SER A 1250 -110.48 -38.51 -9.55
CA SER A 1250 -110.30 -39.96 -9.80
C SER A 1250 -110.96 -40.67 -11.01
N ARG A 1251 -110.30 -41.79 -11.39
CA ARG A 1251 -110.73 -42.87 -12.31
C ARG A 1251 -110.66 -42.52 -13.81
N ARG A 1252 -110.27 -43.44 -14.72
CA ARG A 1252 -109.81 -44.85 -14.57
C ARG A 1252 -108.99 -45.28 -15.80
N SER A 1253 -108.33 -46.44 -15.68
CA SER A 1253 -107.63 -47.23 -16.72
C SER A 1253 -106.63 -46.46 -17.58
#